data_AF-A0AA39LZX5-F1
#
_entry.id   AF-A0AA39LZX5-F1
#
_cell.length_a   1.000
_cell.length_b   1.000
_cell.length_c   1.000
_cell.angle_alpha   90.00
_cell.angle_beta   90.00
_cell.angle_gamma   90.00
#
_symmetry.space_group_name_H-M   'P 1'
#
loop_
_entity.id
_entity.type
_entity.pdbx_description
1 polymer ?
#
loop_
_entity_poly.entity_id
_entity_poly.type
_entity_poly.pdbx_seq_one_letter_code
_entity_poly.pdbx_strand_id
1 'polypeptide(L)'
;MPAPNASSGEKSDKVAIERRKAYEEKVKTSLETFIKRLLTLPIKDHQVEANLDLKELREICLRAREQFMLEPALVRIKAPVVILGDLHGQFVDFLRMLEKVGTPPRQKLLFLGDYVDRGSYSLETVTLLLAMKVRYPRAIWMLRGNHETRAVNKQYGFFEECQRRFPEGKELWTLYQHVFNCMPLAAIVGERMFCVHGGISADLYSFKQFDRIMRPTDITDLGLLTDLIWADPSDSVTDEAKYIASPRGVSQLFGKKAVDEFCANLGIDCIVRAHQCVQDGYEFFANKRCVTIFSAPSYCGEMDNAAGMLHVRENLACSIYTYKSLIPLPKKPEETMSYQVAPKLTPAKAAGNRIQLTSNHFLLKFKHKEVYRYDVSMTHHLLTKDGEKTRDMCKGARDDAAILERQRRCLALMNAAYDVAVFAAEHTAFIYDNSKTLFSSAKLNEHLCAQIKLEGKHLPQRFKTHSRLSKGFYIVNISPVSTNHKFFIDDLKNAIETDDPVGQDHTLRQFYEILTNQDAINMNSYMIFCGNLYDNTDGKIGLKKKLREARNLISGISKGARIVEGTKGSLVAALVLDSKKATFFDDSNPNNLVGNVQDLLNLDPNRPGNKERLNDRDRVAILKYLKDLRVYHLKHPDNDFVISTISREPLSELTFEMGSRRVSVLDYHKQNGVRILYPNWPAVVVQEPRGPSYFPIEVLGVCRGQRVPISKQTPQQMAATINECACRPHVRYREILQNLEGLNLVPSCRNAYLSAFGVTVDATPMKVTGHRRAAPRIMYGYNNATQCNDVKYIHPAKIPKWYMVYDGIDGGAVRQFVKILSDAMKRKGMTVGTPDCQQLSVAQLDSFMGGISKSMKEKKMPSAFLLFADRSDDSHSLLKMYEAKHQVLTQHLKAQTVLDCLEPRKKLTVENICNKINCKNFGLNYAVQPGDHAKNLYLGKGDVMVVGYDVSHAEPQPPHERRLGIAPSTPSVVGFSFNGAQHPDAFIGDYEFCEPRQERVDILEERIKWMLSVYEKNRKSLPARIVIVRDGVSEGQLSMKGYKPKFLLVTATKRHQKRFFAETQNGVDNPMPLTVVDETVVRADLTEFFMQAHKAIKGTAKMPCYTVLYNELQMNMDEIQSFLMSLCFEHQIVNSPISIPEPVYQADEWAKRGHDNVLAFFRSMESLKNPDGTPLLKKFMIQVEGAGDCEPAMQYDWRRISKMMGYRGKNLESTRANA
;
A
#
# COMPACT_ATOMS: atom_id res chain seq x y z
N MET A 1 37.61 -62.94 -8.21
CA MET A 1 36.48 -62.69 -9.12
C MET A 1 37.00 -61.91 -10.32
N PRO A 2 36.57 -62.24 -11.55
CA PRO A 2 37.17 -61.73 -12.78
C PRO A 2 36.66 -60.33 -13.14
N ALA A 3 37.46 -59.59 -13.90
CA ALA A 3 37.17 -58.24 -14.40
C ALA A 3 35.95 -58.24 -15.35
N PRO A 4 35.05 -57.24 -15.30
CA PRO A 4 33.97 -57.12 -16.26
C PRO A 4 34.40 -56.40 -17.55
N ASN A 5 33.93 -56.95 -18.66
CA ASN A 5 34.15 -56.57 -20.05
C ASN A 5 33.82 -55.10 -20.39
N ALA A 6 34.78 -54.45 -21.04
CA ALA A 6 34.59 -53.19 -21.78
C ALA A 6 34.14 -53.49 -23.22
N SER A 7 32.83 -53.61 -23.48
CA SER A 7 32.33 -53.61 -24.87
C SER A 7 30.87 -53.20 -25.07
N SER A 8 30.11 -52.87 -24.01
CA SER A 8 28.70 -52.44 -24.12
C SER A 8 28.46 -50.92 -24.02
N GLY A 9 29.45 -50.14 -23.57
CA GLY A 9 29.32 -48.68 -23.40
C GLY A 9 29.34 -47.88 -24.70
N GLU A 10 30.17 -48.27 -25.68
CA GLU A 10 30.42 -47.46 -26.88
C GLU A 10 29.24 -47.38 -27.88
N LYS A 11 28.33 -48.36 -27.90
CA LYS A 11 27.13 -48.32 -28.76
C LYS A 11 26.00 -47.48 -28.17
N SER A 12 25.89 -47.42 -26.84
CA SER A 12 24.91 -46.59 -26.12
C SER A 12 25.22 -45.09 -26.30
N ASP A 13 26.49 -44.72 -26.19
CA ASP A 13 26.91 -43.33 -26.28
C ASP A 13 26.82 -42.77 -27.71
N LYS A 14 27.08 -43.59 -28.74
CA LYS A 14 26.89 -43.15 -30.13
C LYS A 14 25.43 -42.82 -30.47
N VAL A 15 24.47 -43.63 -30.00
CA VAL A 15 23.03 -43.39 -30.22
C VAL A 15 22.55 -42.16 -29.43
N ALA A 16 23.06 -41.94 -28.22
CA ALA A 16 22.76 -40.74 -27.43
C ALA A 16 23.32 -39.47 -28.08
N ILE A 17 24.55 -39.54 -28.63
CA ILE A 17 25.19 -38.43 -29.36
C ILE A 17 24.44 -38.11 -30.66
N GLU A 18 24.01 -39.12 -31.43
CA GLU A 18 23.23 -38.92 -32.65
C GLU A 18 21.84 -38.33 -32.36
N ARG A 19 21.15 -38.82 -31.32
CA ARG A 19 19.87 -38.24 -30.87
C ARG A 19 20.03 -36.79 -30.40
N ARG A 20 21.12 -36.47 -29.70
CA ARG A 20 21.45 -35.11 -29.27
C ARG A 20 21.74 -34.19 -30.46
N LYS A 21 22.54 -34.64 -31.43
CA LYS A 21 22.81 -33.90 -32.68
C LYS A 21 21.55 -33.66 -33.49
N ALA A 22 20.67 -34.66 -33.63
CA ALA A 22 19.40 -34.52 -34.33
C ALA A 22 18.45 -33.54 -33.62
N TYR A 23 18.42 -33.54 -32.28
CA TYR A 23 17.66 -32.58 -31.49
C TYR A 23 18.21 -31.16 -31.63
N GLU A 24 19.54 -30.98 -31.55
CA GLU A 24 20.21 -29.69 -31.73
C GLU A 24 19.94 -29.10 -33.13
N GLU A 25 19.96 -29.91 -34.19
CA GLU A 25 19.65 -29.45 -35.55
C GLU A 25 18.16 -29.10 -35.74
N LYS A 26 17.25 -29.86 -35.11
CA LYS A 26 15.81 -29.57 -35.10
C LYS A 26 15.51 -28.22 -34.45
N VAL A 27 16.15 -27.94 -33.31
CA VAL A 27 16.04 -26.66 -32.61
C VAL A 27 16.52 -25.52 -33.49
N LYS A 28 17.71 -25.68 -34.08
CA LYS A 28 18.34 -24.67 -34.93
C LYS A 28 17.44 -24.31 -36.10
N THR A 29 16.86 -25.31 -36.76
CA THR A 29 15.89 -25.14 -37.84
C THR A 29 14.62 -24.40 -37.36
N SER A 30 14.13 -24.74 -36.17
CA SER A 30 12.95 -24.07 -35.57
C SER A 30 13.22 -22.58 -35.31
N LEU A 31 14.37 -22.24 -34.72
CA LEU A 31 14.77 -20.86 -34.46
C LEU A 31 14.96 -20.06 -35.75
N GLU A 32 15.60 -20.64 -36.78
CA GLU A 32 15.76 -19.98 -38.08
C GLU A 32 14.40 -19.71 -38.75
N THR A 33 13.47 -20.65 -38.64
CA THR A 33 12.10 -20.49 -39.14
C THR A 33 11.38 -19.36 -38.40
N PHE A 34 11.49 -19.30 -37.08
CA PHE A 34 10.89 -18.25 -36.25
C PHE A 34 11.47 -16.87 -36.57
N ILE A 35 12.80 -16.75 -36.64
CA ILE A 35 13.50 -15.51 -36.99
C ILE A 35 13.08 -15.05 -38.39
N LYS A 36 13.11 -15.95 -39.38
CA LYS A 36 12.70 -15.63 -40.74
C LYS A 36 11.24 -15.15 -40.78
N ARG A 37 10.34 -15.81 -40.05
CA ARG A 37 8.92 -15.42 -39.96
C ARG A 37 8.75 -13.99 -39.46
N LEU A 38 9.44 -13.60 -38.39
CA LEU A 38 9.35 -12.25 -37.84
C LEU A 38 10.03 -11.19 -38.72
N LEU A 39 11.17 -11.52 -39.34
CA LEU A 39 11.88 -10.60 -40.24
C LEU A 39 11.11 -10.33 -41.54
N THR A 40 10.26 -11.26 -41.98
CA THR A 40 9.47 -11.13 -43.24
C THR A 40 7.99 -10.85 -42.99
N LEU A 41 7.61 -10.36 -41.81
CA LEU A 41 6.21 -10.02 -41.53
C LEU A 41 5.75 -8.91 -42.49
N PRO A 42 4.58 -9.06 -43.14
CA PRO A 42 4.04 -8.02 -44.00
C PRO A 42 3.64 -6.82 -43.13
N ILE A 43 4.28 -5.67 -43.37
CA ILE A 43 3.92 -4.40 -42.74
C ILE A 43 2.83 -3.75 -43.60
N LYS A 44 1.61 -3.62 -43.06
CA LYS A 44 0.49 -2.91 -43.71
C LYS A 44 0.09 -1.72 -42.85
N ASP A 45 -0.01 -0.53 -43.44
CA ASP A 45 -0.38 0.71 -42.74
C ASP A 45 0.42 0.96 -41.45
N HIS A 46 1.72 0.63 -41.47
CA HIS A 46 2.63 0.72 -40.31
C HIS A 46 2.27 -0.17 -39.12
N GLN A 47 1.39 -1.16 -39.32
CA GLN A 47 1.04 -2.18 -38.34
C GLN A 47 1.52 -3.57 -38.77
N VAL A 48 1.76 -4.41 -37.78
CA VAL A 48 2.17 -5.81 -37.93
C VAL A 48 1.28 -6.70 -37.08
N GLU A 49 0.81 -7.80 -37.67
CA GLU A 49 0.10 -8.86 -36.97
C GLU A 49 0.99 -10.10 -36.93
N ALA A 50 1.72 -10.27 -35.82
CA ALA A 50 2.50 -11.47 -35.58
C ALA A 50 1.65 -12.50 -34.80
N ASN A 51 1.38 -13.64 -35.41
CA ASN A 51 0.85 -14.81 -34.70
C ASN A 51 2.00 -15.47 -33.92
N LEU A 52 2.18 -15.07 -32.67
CA LEU A 52 3.16 -15.62 -31.75
C LEU A 52 2.53 -16.80 -30.98
N ASP A 53 3.17 -17.97 -31.00
CA ASP A 53 2.73 -19.13 -30.21
C ASP A 53 3.40 -19.15 -28.83
N LEU A 54 2.61 -19.41 -27.79
CA LEU A 54 3.09 -19.37 -26.41
C LEU A 54 4.17 -20.42 -26.13
N LYS A 55 4.14 -21.58 -26.79
CA LYS A 55 5.17 -22.62 -26.58
C LYS A 55 6.48 -22.19 -27.21
N GLU A 56 6.45 -21.57 -28.39
CA GLU A 56 7.63 -20.98 -29.02
C GLU A 56 8.26 -19.89 -28.12
N LEU A 57 7.44 -18.99 -27.57
CA LEU A 57 7.93 -17.94 -26.67
C LEU A 57 8.60 -18.52 -25.42
N ARG A 58 7.94 -19.50 -24.77
CA ARG A 58 8.48 -20.17 -23.58
C ARG A 58 9.82 -20.83 -23.86
N GLU A 59 9.89 -21.57 -24.97
CA GLU A 59 11.10 -22.27 -25.37
C GLU A 59 12.27 -21.32 -25.67
N ILE A 60 11.99 -20.21 -26.35
CA ILE A 60 12.99 -19.17 -26.63
C ILE A 60 13.50 -18.56 -25.32
N CYS A 61 12.62 -18.22 -24.39
CA CYS A 61 13.02 -17.65 -23.10
C CYS A 61 13.87 -18.64 -22.27
N LEU A 62 13.49 -19.91 -22.19
CA LEU A 62 14.25 -20.91 -21.45
C LEU A 62 15.69 -21.06 -22.00
N ARG A 63 15.82 -21.14 -23.32
CA ARG A 63 17.13 -21.23 -24.00
C ARG A 63 17.94 -19.94 -23.88
N ALA A 64 17.29 -18.78 -23.98
CA ALA A 64 17.97 -17.50 -23.85
C ALA A 64 18.54 -17.32 -22.43
N ARG A 65 17.79 -17.73 -21.40
CA ARG A 65 18.26 -17.77 -20.02
C ARG A 65 19.54 -18.59 -19.88
N GLU A 66 19.57 -19.80 -20.44
CA GLU A 66 20.75 -20.65 -20.44
C GLU A 66 21.94 -19.98 -21.16
N GLN A 67 21.71 -19.37 -22.32
CA GLN A 67 22.75 -18.68 -23.06
C GLN A 67 23.33 -17.49 -22.30
N PHE A 68 22.50 -16.65 -21.67
CA PHE A 68 22.99 -15.50 -20.90
C PHE A 68 23.77 -15.90 -19.65
N MET A 69 23.44 -17.04 -19.04
CA MET A 69 24.18 -17.62 -17.91
C MET A 69 25.57 -18.13 -18.29
N LEU A 70 25.80 -18.47 -19.56
CA LEU A 70 27.12 -18.85 -20.07
C LEU A 70 28.03 -17.65 -20.36
N GLU A 71 27.46 -16.45 -20.51
CA GLU A 71 28.23 -15.23 -20.71
C GLU A 71 28.69 -14.67 -19.37
N PRO A 72 29.74 -13.84 -19.29
CA PRO A 72 30.07 -13.06 -18.11
C PRO A 72 29.16 -11.82 -17.97
N ALA A 73 29.13 -11.18 -16.78
CA ALA A 73 28.39 -9.94 -16.56
C ALA A 73 28.96 -8.75 -17.37
N LEU A 74 30.25 -8.81 -17.72
CA LEU A 74 30.93 -7.91 -18.66
C LEU A 74 31.36 -8.71 -19.90
N VAL A 75 30.68 -8.53 -21.03
CA VAL A 75 31.01 -9.24 -22.28
C VAL A 75 32.11 -8.53 -23.07
N ARG A 76 33.02 -9.31 -23.68
CA ARG A 76 34.13 -8.77 -24.48
C ARG A 76 33.88 -9.03 -25.96
N ILE A 77 33.87 -7.97 -26.77
CA ILE A 77 33.44 -8.01 -28.18
C ILE A 77 34.54 -7.45 -29.08
N LYS A 78 34.88 -8.20 -30.15
CA LYS A 78 35.81 -7.72 -31.18
C LYS A 78 35.06 -6.96 -32.27
N ALA A 79 35.56 -5.79 -32.64
CA ALA A 79 35.15 -5.06 -33.84
C ALA A 79 35.36 -5.92 -35.11
N PRO A 80 34.63 -5.68 -36.21
CA PRO A 80 33.61 -4.64 -36.38
C PRO A 80 32.28 -5.03 -35.70
N VAL A 81 31.53 -4.05 -35.18
CA VAL A 81 30.23 -4.25 -34.51
C VAL A 81 29.34 -3.02 -34.69
N VAL A 82 28.02 -3.21 -34.76
CA VAL A 82 27.03 -2.12 -34.72
C VAL A 82 26.38 -2.11 -33.34
N ILE A 83 26.35 -0.93 -32.72
CA ILE A 83 25.79 -0.72 -31.39
C ILE A 83 24.47 0.03 -31.52
N LEU A 84 23.41 -0.51 -30.91
CA LEU A 84 22.06 0.05 -30.87
C LEU A 84 21.65 0.33 -29.41
N GLY A 85 20.98 1.45 -29.19
CA GLY A 85 20.41 1.85 -27.91
C GLY A 85 18.98 1.36 -27.73
N ASP A 86 18.18 2.16 -27.01
CA ASP A 86 16.80 1.87 -26.62
C ASP A 86 15.91 1.56 -27.83
N LEU A 87 15.03 0.56 -27.70
CA LEU A 87 14.10 0.13 -28.75
C LEU A 87 12.63 0.25 -28.35
N HIS A 88 12.32 0.06 -27.06
CA HIS A 88 10.99 0.31 -26.49
C HIS A 88 9.83 -0.26 -27.31
N GLY A 89 9.90 -1.54 -27.71
CA GLY A 89 8.83 -2.18 -28.45
C GLY A 89 8.49 -1.57 -29.83
N GLN A 90 9.36 -0.75 -30.43
CA GLN A 90 9.19 -0.18 -31.78
C GLN A 90 9.64 -1.16 -32.87
N PHE A 91 8.94 -2.30 -32.96
CA PHE A 91 9.33 -3.41 -33.82
C PHE A 91 9.47 -3.06 -35.31
N VAL A 92 8.59 -2.24 -35.87
CA VAL A 92 8.60 -1.87 -37.30
C VAL A 92 9.86 -1.07 -37.65
N ASP A 93 10.21 -0.09 -36.84
CA ASP A 93 11.44 0.69 -37.02
C ASP A 93 12.68 -0.16 -36.77
N PHE A 94 12.61 -1.09 -35.81
CA PHE A 94 13.67 -2.06 -35.57
C PHE A 94 13.96 -2.96 -36.80
N LEU A 95 12.93 -3.49 -37.48
CA LEU A 95 13.13 -4.27 -38.70
C LEU A 95 13.83 -3.46 -39.80
N ARG A 96 13.44 -2.20 -40.01
CA ARG A 96 14.08 -1.32 -40.99
C ARG A 96 15.52 -0.98 -40.64
N MET A 97 15.83 -0.82 -39.35
CA MET A 97 17.21 -0.67 -38.89
C MET A 97 18.03 -1.91 -39.26
N LEU A 98 17.50 -3.12 -39.04
CA LEU A 98 18.16 -4.37 -39.44
C LEU A 98 18.34 -4.51 -40.96
N GLU A 99 17.42 -4.03 -41.78
CA GLU A 99 17.58 -3.98 -43.24
C GLU A 99 18.78 -3.10 -43.64
N LYS A 100 18.99 -1.99 -42.92
CA LYS A 100 20.07 -1.03 -43.19
C LYS A 100 21.43 -1.48 -42.67
N VAL A 101 21.50 -2.01 -41.44
CA VAL A 101 22.77 -2.37 -40.80
C VAL A 101 23.17 -3.82 -41.01
N GLY A 102 22.22 -4.67 -41.43
CA GLY A 102 22.41 -6.10 -41.63
C GLY A 102 22.06 -6.94 -40.40
N THR A 103 21.94 -8.25 -40.61
CA THR A 103 21.53 -9.23 -39.57
C THR A 103 22.64 -10.24 -39.24
N PRO A 104 22.61 -10.85 -38.03
CA PRO A 104 23.48 -11.97 -37.69
C PRO A 104 23.24 -13.19 -38.62
N PRO A 105 24.26 -14.02 -38.88
CA PRO A 105 25.62 -13.96 -38.33
C PRO A 105 26.58 -13.07 -39.12
N ARG A 106 26.15 -12.48 -40.25
CA ARG A 106 27.01 -11.67 -41.12
C ARG A 106 27.42 -10.36 -40.47
N GLN A 107 26.48 -9.73 -39.74
CA GLN A 107 26.74 -8.54 -38.96
C GLN A 107 26.77 -8.86 -37.46
N LYS A 108 27.76 -8.32 -36.75
CA LYS A 108 27.80 -8.32 -35.29
C LYS A 108 26.99 -7.15 -34.74
N LEU A 109 26.09 -7.43 -33.80
CA LEU A 109 25.20 -6.45 -33.18
C LEU A 109 25.35 -6.44 -31.65
N LEU A 110 25.45 -5.26 -31.05
CA LEU A 110 25.39 -5.05 -29.61
C LEU A 110 24.20 -4.15 -29.29
N PHE A 111 23.31 -4.60 -28.42
CA PHE A 111 22.20 -3.80 -27.92
C PHE A 111 22.43 -3.40 -26.46
N LEU A 112 22.14 -2.15 -26.13
CA LEU A 112 22.50 -1.57 -24.83
C LEU A 112 21.41 -1.74 -23.76
N GLY A 113 20.14 -1.96 -24.11
CA GLY A 113 19.06 -2.16 -23.15
C GLY A 113 17.73 -1.59 -23.65
N ASP A 114 16.71 -1.64 -22.81
CA ASP A 114 15.37 -1.07 -23.01
C ASP A 114 14.68 -1.56 -24.30
N TYR A 115 14.43 -2.87 -24.34
CA TYR A 115 13.79 -3.56 -25.46
C TYR A 115 12.26 -3.47 -25.45
N VAL A 116 11.69 -3.33 -24.25
CA VAL A 116 10.26 -3.44 -23.97
C VAL A 116 9.68 -2.11 -23.47
N ASP A 117 8.34 -2.06 -23.35
CA ASP A 117 7.55 -0.89 -22.91
C ASP A 117 7.48 0.26 -23.92
N ARG A 118 6.56 1.21 -23.68
CA ARG A 118 6.34 2.46 -24.44
C ARG A 118 5.91 2.31 -25.91
N GLY A 119 6.37 1.30 -26.64
CA GLY A 119 5.91 0.94 -27.99
C GLY A 119 4.89 -0.19 -27.98
N SER A 120 4.26 -0.41 -29.13
CA SER A 120 3.10 -1.32 -29.25
C SER A 120 3.44 -2.81 -29.46
N TYR A 121 4.72 -3.14 -29.68
CA TYR A 121 5.17 -4.46 -30.13
C TYR A 121 6.38 -4.96 -29.32
N SER A 122 6.31 -4.89 -27.99
CA SER A 122 7.39 -5.32 -27.10
C SER A 122 7.66 -6.82 -27.23
N LEU A 123 6.62 -7.64 -27.33
CA LEU A 123 6.75 -9.10 -27.46
C LEU A 123 7.49 -9.49 -28.73
N GLU A 124 7.14 -8.89 -29.86
CA GLU A 124 7.82 -9.12 -31.14
C GLU A 124 9.29 -8.66 -31.07
N THR A 125 9.53 -7.48 -30.51
CA THR A 125 10.87 -6.88 -30.40
C THR A 125 11.81 -7.72 -29.56
N VAL A 126 11.45 -7.96 -28.29
CA VAL A 126 12.31 -8.70 -27.37
C VAL A 126 12.48 -10.15 -27.81
N THR A 127 11.43 -10.80 -28.32
CA THR A 127 11.52 -12.21 -28.70
C THR A 127 12.36 -12.43 -29.96
N LEU A 128 12.28 -11.53 -30.94
CA LEU A 128 13.16 -11.60 -32.11
C LEU A 128 14.64 -11.51 -31.69
N LEU A 129 14.96 -10.59 -30.77
CA LEU A 129 16.30 -10.44 -30.22
C LEU A 129 16.75 -11.70 -29.46
N LEU A 130 15.91 -12.25 -28.58
CA LEU A 130 16.22 -13.49 -27.85
C LEU A 130 16.41 -14.68 -28.80
N ALA A 131 15.57 -14.82 -29.83
CA ALA A 131 15.70 -15.88 -30.82
C ALA A 131 17.03 -15.78 -31.58
N MET A 132 17.40 -14.56 -32.03
CA MET A 132 18.70 -14.30 -32.65
C MET A 132 19.85 -14.57 -31.67
N LYS A 133 19.70 -14.24 -30.38
CA LYS A 133 20.70 -14.52 -29.35
C LYS A 133 20.95 -16.00 -29.15
N VAL A 134 19.89 -16.79 -29.08
CA VAL A 134 20.01 -18.24 -28.94
C VAL A 134 20.63 -18.86 -30.20
N ARG A 135 20.26 -18.36 -31.39
CA ARG A 135 20.74 -18.92 -32.66
C ARG A 135 22.17 -18.49 -33.01
N TYR A 136 22.56 -17.25 -32.70
CA TYR A 136 23.83 -16.63 -33.09
C TYR A 136 24.56 -15.99 -31.90
N PRO A 137 24.83 -16.73 -30.80
CA PRO A 137 25.33 -16.15 -29.55
C PRO A 137 26.68 -15.42 -29.66
N ARG A 138 27.44 -15.65 -30.74
CA ARG A 138 28.73 -15.00 -31.05
C ARG A 138 28.63 -13.83 -32.02
N ALA A 139 27.43 -13.44 -32.42
CA ALA A 139 27.18 -12.32 -33.35
C ALA A 139 26.12 -11.34 -32.84
N ILE A 140 25.44 -11.63 -31.74
CA ILE A 140 24.53 -10.69 -31.08
C ILE A 140 24.73 -10.71 -29.57
N TRP A 141 24.87 -9.53 -28.99
CA TRP A 141 24.97 -9.30 -27.56
C TRP A 141 23.87 -8.34 -27.11
N MET A 142 23.31 -8.62 -25.95
CA MET A 142 22.22 -7.85 -25.37
C MET A 142 22.59 -7.52 -23.93
N LEU A 143 22.67 -6.23 -23.61
CA LEU A 143 22.84 -5.76 -22.25
C LEU A 143 21.48 -5.48 -21.61
N ARG A 144 21.46 -5.46 -20.29
CA ARG A 144 20.25 -5.19 -19.51
C ARG A 144 20.05 -3.69 -19.34
N GLY A 145 18.88 -3.18 -19.69
CA GLY A 145 18.42 -1.84 -19.35
C GLY A 145 17.52 -1.79 -18.12
N ASN A 146 17.08 -0.59 -17.77
CA ASN A 146 16.19 -0.39 -16.63
C ASN A 146 14.77 -0.88 -16.91
N HIS A 147 14.33 -0.91 -18.17
CA HIS A 147 13.07 -1.52 -18.60
C HIS A 147 13.14 -3.07 -18.61
N GLU A 148 14.31 -3.68 -18.47
CA GLU A 148 14.44 -5.12 -18.17
C GLU A 148 14.40 -5.39 -16.65
N THR A 149 13.72 -4.53 -15.88
CA THR A 149 13.46 -4.73 -14.44
C THR A 149 11.97 -4.89 -14.17
N ARG A 150 11.65 -5.69 -13.14
CA ARG A 150 10.27 -6.03 -12.78
C ARG A 150 9.43 -4.81 -12.41
N ALA A 151 10.01 -3.81 -11.76
CA ALA A 151 9.29 -2.61 -11.36
C ALA A 151 8.92 -1.75 -12.57
N VAL A 152 9.88 -1.54 -13.48
CA VAL A 152 9.73 -0.64 -14.62
C VAL A 152 8.79 -1.24 -15.67
N ASN A 153 9.04 -2.47 -16.14
CA ASN A 153 8.21 -3.03 -17.22
C ASN A 153 6.82 -3.51 -16.82
N LYS A 154 6.57 -3.60 -15.52
CA LYS A 154 5.21 -3.72 -15.01
C LYS A 154 4.45 -2.40 -15.08
N GLN A 155 5.15 -1.27 -14.91
CA GLN A 155 4.56 0.06 -14.91
C GLN A 155 4.37 0.63 -16.33
N TYR A 156 5.25 0.31 -17.28
CA TYR A 156 5.31 0.99 -18.58
C TYR A 156 4.81 0.17 -19.79
N GLY A 157 4.13 -0.95 -19.55
CA GLY A 157 3.23 -1.56 -20.52
C GLY A 157 3.56 -3.00 -20.96
N PHE A 158 4.78 -3.51 -20.78
CA PHE A 158 5.13 -4.86 -21.23
C PHE A 158 4.34 -5.95 -20.52
N PHE A 159 4.14 -5.80 -19.20
CA PHE A 159 3.29 -6.72 -18.44
C PHE A 159 1.85 -6.75 -18.98
N GLU A 160 1.28 -5.57 -19.23
CA GLU A 160 -0.07 -5.43 -19.79
C GLU A 160 -0.14 -6.02 -21.21
N GLU A 161 0.89 -5.84 -22.03
CA GLU A 161 0.99 -6.43 -23.37
C GLU A 161 0.99 -7.96 -23.31
N CYS A 162 1.77 -8.56 -22.40
CA CYS A 162 1.81 -10.00 -22.19
C CYS A 162 0.44 -10.56 -21.77
N GLN A 163 -0.21 -9.90 -20.80
CA GLN A 163 -1.54 -10.29 -20.31
C GLN A 163 -2.64 -10.13 -21.37
N ARG A 164 -2.56 -9.09 -22.19
CA ARG A 164 -3.53 -8.82 -23.25
C ARG A 164 -3.40 -9.83 -24.40
N ARG A 165 -2.16 -10.24 -24.74
CA ARG A 165 -1.88 -11.12 -25.88
C ARG A 165 -2.06 -12.61 -25.56
N PHE A 166 -1.87 -13.02 -24.30
CA PHE A 166 -1.93 -14.43 -23.89
C PHE A 166 -2.71 -14.64 -22.59
N PRO A 167 -3.58 -15.66 -22.50
CA PRO A 167 -4.27 -16.02 -21.24
C PRO A 167 -3.30 -16.28 -20.08
N GLU A 168 -2.16 -16.94 -20.35
CA GLU A 168 -1.04 -17.18 -19.43
C GLU A 168 0.03 -16.06 -19.49
N GLY A 169 -0.40 -14.83 -19.77
CA GLY A 169 0.49 -13.70 -19.96
C GLY A 169 1.28 -13.31 -18.70
N LYS A 170 0.76 -13.58 -17.50
CA LYS A 170 1.48 -13.34 -16.23
C LYS A 170 2.69 -14.27 -16.09
N GLU A 171 2.49 -15.54 -16.44
CA GLU A 171 3.52 -16.58 -16.44
C GLU A 171 4.56 -16.30 -17.53
N LEU A 172 4.09 -15.91 -18.72
CA LEU A 172 4.97 -15.50 -19.82
C LEU A 172 5.84 -14.30 -19.44
N TRP A 173 5.25 -13.25 -18.88
CA TRP A 173 6.01 -12.09 -18.37
C TRP A 173 7.01 -12.49 -17.29
N THR A 174 6.59 -13.32 -16.33
CA THR A 174 7.49 -13.83 -15.28
C THR A 174 8.69 -14.59 -15.87
N LEU A 175 8.45 -15.35 -16.94
CA LEU A 175 9.52 -16.03 -17.67
C LEU A 175 10.49 -15.05 -18.34
N TYR A 176 10.01 -13.95 -18.94
CA TYR A 176 10.89 -12.87 -19.40
C TYR A 176 11.68 -12.24 -18.25
N GLN A 177 11.09 -12.04 -17.07
CA GLN A 177 11.83 -11.54 -15.90
C GLN A 177 12.99 -12.47 -15.51
N HIS A 178 12.80 -13.80 -15.59
CA HIS A 178 13.88 -14.75 -15.37
C HIS A 178 15.00 -14.63 -16.41
N VAL A 179 14.65 -14.35 -17.68
CA VAL A 179 15.66 -14.08 -18.72
C VAL A 179 16.41 -12.79 -18.42
N PHE A 180 15.69 -11.71 -18.12
CA PHE A 180 16.27 -10.39 -17.82
C PHE A 180 17.23 -10.41 -16.64
N ASN A 181 16.92 -11.17 -15.59
CA ASN A 181 17.80 -11.33 -14.42
C ASN A 181 19.12 -12.03 -14.74
N CYS A 182 19.21 -12.76 -15.86
CA CYS A 182 20.43 -13.40 -16.32
C CYS A 182 21.25 -12.53 -17.27
N MET A 183 20.75 -11.39 -17.77
CA MET A 183 21.43 -10.62 -18.82
C MET A 183 22.76 -9.98 -18.35
N PRO A 184 23.76 -9.85 -19.24
CA PRO A 184 24.96 -9.04 -18.99
C PRO A 184 24.60 -7.56 -18.72
N LEU A 185 25.46 -6.88 -17.97
CA LEU A 185 25.23 -5.48 -17.54
C LEU A 185 26.09 -4.47 -18.32
N ALA A 186 27.21 -4.92 -18.88
CA ALA A 186 28.10 -4.07 -19.66
C ALA A 186 28.82 -4.89 -20.74
N ALA A 187 29.39 -4.19 -21.72
CA ALA A 187 30.31 -4.76 -22.70
C ALA A 187 31.59 -3.92 -22.82
N ILE A 188 32.65 -4.54 -23.33
CA ILE A 188 33.83 -3.83 -23.80
C ILE A 188 34.11 -4.20 -25.26
N VAL A 189 34.12 -3.20 -26.12
CA VAL A 189 34.37 -3.35 -27.55
C VAL A 189 35.82 -2.98 -27.85
N GLY A 190 36.55 -3.91 -28.46
CA GLY A 190 37.94 -3.71 -28.86
C GLY A 190 38.89 -3.37 -27.72
N GLU A 191 38.55 -3.72 -26.48
CA GLU A 191 39.31 -3.37 -25.25
C GLU A 191 39.42 -1.87 -24.96
N ARG A 192 38.74 -1.02 -25.73
CA ARG A 192 38.89 0.45 -25.68
C ARG A 192 37.58 1.22 -25.53
N MET A 193 36.43 0.58 -25.77
CA MET A 193 35.13 1.23 -25.65
C MET A 193 34.27 0.50 -24.62
N PHE A 194 33.94 1.17 -23.51
CA PHE A 194 33.04 0.62 -22.49
C PHE A 194 31.60 0.91 -22.85
N CYS A 195 30.78 -0.12 -22.97
CA CYS A 195 29.39 -0.02 -23.38
C CYS A 195 28.46 -0.41 -22.22
N VAL A 196 27.45 0.39 -21.96
CA VAL A 196 26.54 0.23 -20.82
C VAL A 196 25.15 0.80 -21.17
N HIS A 197 24.10 0.49 -20.41
CA HIS A 197 22.78 1.09 -20.65
C HIS A 197 22.70 2.54 -20.14
N GLY A 198 22.76 2.69 -18.81
CA GLY A 198 22.68 3.99 -18.14
C GLY A 198 24.02 4.70 -18.19
N GLY A 199 24.92 4.44 -17.26
CA GLY A 199 26.16 5.20 -17.19
C GLY A 199 27.23 4.59 -16.31
N ILE A 200 28.17 5.44 -15.93
CA ILE A 200 29.27 5.07 -15.04
C ILE A 200 28.88 5.25 -13.58
N SER A 201 29.50 4.45 -12.71
CA SER A 201 29.29 4.50 -11.27
C SER A 201 30.57 4.90 -10.57
N ALA A 202 30.47 5.71 -9.52
CA ALA A 202 31.58 5.99 -8.62
C ALA A 202 32.14 4.72 -7.95
N ASP A 203 31.32 3.66 -7.85
CA ASP A 203 31.71 2.37 -7.28
C ASP A 203 32.46 1.47 -8.28
N LEU A 204 32.59 1.85 -9.56
CA LEU A 204 33.27 1.06 -10.59
C LEU A 204 34.67 1.62 -10.90
N TYR A 205 35.69 0.95 -10.40
CA TYR A 205 37.10 1.31 -10.58
C TYR A 205 37.95 0.17 -11.17
N SER A 206 37.37 -1.02 -11.37
CA SER A 206 38.02 -2.13 -12.06
C SER A 206 37.02 -3.05 -12.76
N PHE A 207 37.32 -3.46 -13.99
CA PHE A 207 36.52 -4.47 -14.69
C PHE A 207 36.45 -5.83 -13.97
N LYS A 208 37.40 -6.14 -13.07
CA LYS A 208 37.35 -7.35 -12.23
C LYS A 208 36.18 -7.35 -11.25
N GLN A 209 35.55 -6.19 -10.99
CA GLN A 209 34.36 -6.12 -10.14
C GLN A 209 33.16 -6.84 -10.77
N PHE A 210 33.11 -6.94 -12.10
CA PHE A 210 32.06 -7.69 -12.79
C PHE A 210 32.12 -9.20 -12.53
N ASP A 211 33.31 -9.75 -12.25
CA ASP A 211 33.48 -11.18 -11.93
C ASP A 211 32.81 -11.57 -10.60
N ARG A 212 32.51 -10.58 -9.74
CA ARG A 212 31.85 -10.78 -8.43
C ARG A 212 30.33 -10.66 -8.52
N ILE A 213 29.79 -10.26 -9.66
CA ILE A 213 28.35 -10.13 -9.86
C ILE A 213 27.77 -11.52 -10.14
N MET A 214 27.12 -12.10 -9.14
CA MET A 214 26.37 -13.34 -9.33
C MET A 214 25.11 -13.05 -10.15
N ARG A 215 24.84 -13.87 -11.17
CA ARG A 215 23.59 -13.87 -11.93
C ARG A 215 22.93 -15.26 -11.80
N PRO A 216 21.59 -15.37 -11.78
CA PRO A 216 20.61 -14.29 -11.93
C PRO A 216 20.60 -13.32 -10.74
N THR A 217 20.33 -12.04 -11.00
CA THR A 217 20.24 -11.01 -9.94
C THR A 217 19.16 -9.99 -10.25
N ASP A 218 18.46 -9.55 -9.22
CA ASP A 218 17.58 -8.37 -9.29
C ASP A 218 18.41 -7.10 -9.06
N ILE A 219 17.93 -5.98 -9.60
CA ILE A 219 18.58 -4.68 -9.42
C ILE A 219 18.04 -4.02 -8.15
N THR A 220 18.95 -3.64 -7.25
CA THR A 220 18.62 -2.92 -6.02
C THR A 220 18.28 -1.45 -6.30
N ASP A 221 17.67 -0.76 -5.33
CA ASP A 221 17.32 0.67 -5.49
C ASP A 221 18.54 1.62 -5.48
N LEU A 222 19.73 1.13 -5.08
CA LEU A 222 20.98 1.89 -4.99
C LEU A 222 22.20 1.00 -5.28
N GLY A 223 23.31 1.63 -5.69
CA GLY A 223 24.64 1.03 -5.84
C GLY A 223 25.02 0.74 -7.30
N LEU A 224 26.19 0.12 -7.48
CA LEU A 224 26.80 -0.17 -8.79
C LEU A 224 25.81 -0.68 -9.86
N LEU A 225 25.00 -1.70 -9.57
CA LEU A 225 24.10 -2.28 -10.58
C LEU A 225 22.98 -1.32 -11.00
N THR A 226 22.51 -0.50 -10.06
CA THR A 226 21.51 0.54 -10.32
C THR A 226 22.12 1.61 -11.22
N ASP A 227 23.36 2.04 -10.94
CA ASP A 227 24.04 3.09 -11.71
C ASP A 227 24.33 2.68 -13.15
N LEU A 228 24.74 1.42 -13.36
CA LEU A 228 24.97 0.89 -14.71
C LEU A 228 23.72 0.97 -15.60
N ILE A 229 22.51 1.00 -15.04
CA ILE A 229 21.27 1.04 -15.83
C ILE A 229 20.47 2.34 -15.68
N TRP A 230 20.85 3.26 -14.78
CA TRP A 230 20.10 4.50 -14.52
C TRP A 230 20.94 5.79 -14.52
N ALA A 231 22.28 5.72 -14.42
CA ALA A 231 23.09 6.92 -14.27
C ALA A 231 23.14 7.74 -15.56
N ASP A 232 23.12 9.08 -15.45
CA ASP A 232 22.97 10.01 -16.58
C ASP A 232 24.12 11.05 -16.68
N PRO A 233 24.70 11.35 -17.87
CA PRO A 233 25.62 12.46 -18.01
C PRO A 233 24.88 13.80 -17.85
N SER A 234 25.54 14.79 -17.27
CA SER A 234 24.98 16.15 -17.20
C SER A 234 26.06 17.23 -17.08
N ASP A 235 25.88 18.32 -17.81
CA ASP A 235 26.70 19.54 -17.66
C ASP A 235 26.45 20.28 -16.34
N SER A 236 25.38 19.93 -15.61
CA SER A 236 25.09 20.51 -14.28
C SER A 236 26.03 20.01 -13.18
N VAL A 237 26.79 18.94 -13.45
CA VAL A 237 27.74 18.35 -12.50
C VAL A 237 29.08 19.09 -12.60
N THR A 238 29.49 19.74 -11.51
CA THR A 238 30.78 20.44 -11.45
C THR A 238 31.95 19.45 -11.40
N ASP A 239 33.12 19.94 -11.81
CA ASP A 239 34.37 19.18 -11.80
C ASP A 239 34.81 18.78 -10.36
N GLU A 240 34.38 19.50 -9.33
CA GLU A 240 34.63 19.13 -7.94
C GLU A 240 33.76 17.95 -7.51
N ALA A 241 32.48 17.94 -7.87
CA ALA A 241 31.51 16.95 -7.41
C ALA A 241 31.66 15.60 -8.12
N LYS A 242 31.97 15.60 -9.44
CA LYS A 242 32.07 14.43 -10.34
C LYS A 242 30.77 13.64 -10.53
N TYR A 243 30.03 13.40 -9.46
CA TYR A 243 28.73 12.73 -9.43
C TYR A 243 27.77 13.48 -8.49
N ILE A 244 26.48 13.55 -8.83
CA ILE A 244 25.41 14.11 -7.97
C ILE A 244 24.16 13.23 -8.00
N ALA A 245 23.25 13.39 -7.04
CA ALA A 245 22.02 12.60 -7.03
C ALA A 245 21.11 12.94 -8.24
N SER A 246 20.57 11.91 -8.89
CA SER A 246 19.67 12.09 -10.04
C SER A 246 18.31 12.67 -9.61
N PRO A 247 17.75 13.65 -10.36
CA PRO A 247 16.41 14.17 -10.11
C PRO A 247 15.31 13.11 -10.33
N ARG A 248 15.63 11.97 -10.96
CA ARG A 248 14.74 10.82 -11.13
C ARG A 248 14.42 10.10 -9.81
N GLY A 249 15.10 10.44 -8.71
CA GLY A 249 14.96 9.78 -7.42
C GLY A 249 15.64 8.40 -7.34
N VAL A 250 16.38 8.00 -8.37
CA VAL A 250 17.13 6.76 -8.48
C VAL A 250 18.47 7.02 -9.19
N SER A 251 19.56 6.42 -8.70
CA SER A 251 20.93 6.59 -9.22
C SER A 251 21.45 8.05 -9.21
N GLN A 252 22.42 8.37 -10.07
CA GLN A 252 23.26 9.56 -10.03
C GLN A 252 23.43 10.20 -11.42
N LEU A 253 23.71 11.49 -11.46
CA LEU A 253 24.26 12.18 -12.64
C LEU A 253 25.79 12.21 -12.56
N PHE A 254 26.49 12.14 -13.70
CA PHE A 254 27.95 12.22 -13.76
C PHE A 254 28.45 13.33 -14.69
N GLY A 255 29.54 13.99 -14.30
CA GLY A 255 30.14 15.13 -14.98
C GLY A 255 31.33 14.79 -15.90
N LYS A 256 31.88 15.81 -16.56
CA LYS A 256 33.00 15.64 -17.53
C LYS A 256 34.24 15.03 -16.88
N LYS A 257 34.63 15.52 -15.70
CA LYS A 257 35.77 14.97 -14.96
C LYS A 257 35.59 13.52 -14.54
N ALA A 258 34.37 13.09 -14.21
CA ALA A 258 34.09 11.69 -13.89
C ALA A 258 34.36 10.78 -15.10
N VAL A 259 33.94 11.22 -16.29
CA VAL A 259 34.23 10.51 -17.55
C VAL A 259 35.73 10.43 -17.80
N ASP A 260 36.44 11.56 -17.67
CA ASP A 260 37.88 11.59 -17.94
C ASP A 260 38.69 10.67 -17.02
N GLU A 261 38.39 10.70 -15.72
CA GLU A 261 39.02 9.84 -14.73
C GLU A 261 38.63 8.38 -14.93
N PHE A 262 37.36 8.08 -15.19
CA PHE A 262 36.91 6.71 -15.45
C PHE A 262 37.62 6.11 -16.66
N CYS A 263 37.70 6.87 -17.75
CA CYS A 263 38.39 6.43 -18.95
C CYS A 263 39.89 6.23 -18.72
N ALA A 264 40.54 7.15 -18.00
CA ALA A 264 41.96 7.02 -17.65
C ALA A 264 42.23 5.80 -16.74
N ASN A 265 41.42 5.61 -15.69
CA ASN A 265 41.61 4.55 -14.70
C ASN A 265 41.40 3.15 -15.29
N LEU A 266 40.46 3.00 -16.22
CA LEU A 266 40.15 1.72 -16.85
C LEU A 266 40.86 1.49 -18.18
N GLY A 267 41.68 2.45 -18.64
CA GLY A 267 42.46 2.33 -19.87
C GLY A 267 41.62 2.31 -21.15
N ILE A 268 40.47 2.97 -21.14
CA ILE A 268 39.52 3.04 -22.27
C ILE A 268 39.52 4.44 -22.90
N ASP A 269 39.10 4.51 -24.16
CA ASP A 269 39.06 5.76 -24.94
C ASP A 269 37.69 6.44 -24.84
N CYS A 270 36.61 5.64 -24.79
CA CYS A 270 35.24 6.14 -24.87
C CYS A 270 34.23 5.27 -24.10
N ILE A 271 33.17 5.91 -23.60
CA ILE A 271 31.97 5.29 -23.04
C ILE A 271 30.84 5.39 -24.08
N VAL A 272 30.17 4.29 -24.37
CA VAL A 272 28.97 4.23 -25.23
C VAL A 272 27.78 3.85 -24.35
N ARG A 273 26.77 4.71 -24.27
CA ARG A 273 25.58 4.50 -23.44
C ARG A 273 24.27 4.73 -24.18
N ALA A 274 23.14 4.44 -23.54
CA ALA A 274 21.79 4.59 -24.08
C ALA A 274 20.88 5.40 -23.12
N HIS A 275 19.65 5.01 -22.79
CA HIS A 275 18.78 5.50 -21.70
C HIS A 275 18.21 6.95 -21.78
N GLN A 276 18.93 7.91 -22.36
CA GLN A 276 18.43 9.29 -22.53
C GLN A 276 17.96 9.49 -23.97
N CYS A 277 16.70 9.90 -24.15
CA CYS A 277 16.19 10.29 -25.46
C CYS A 277 16.88 11.59 -25.89
N VAL A 278 17.54 11.54 -27.05
CA VAL A 278 18.32 12.64 -27.63
C VAL A 278 17.83 12.92 -29.05
N GLN A 279 17.79 14.19 -29.42
CA GLN A 279 17.06 14.67 -30.61
C GLN A 279 17.53 14.01 -31.92
N ASP A 280 18.83 13.89 -32.13
CA ASP A 280 19.39 13.32 -33.37
C ASP A 280 19.62 11.81 -33.29
N GLY A 281 19.14 11.15 -32.23
CA GLY A 281 19.39 9.74 -31.94
C GLY A 281 20.80 9.45 -31.40
N TYR A 282 21.64 10.47 -31.30
CA TYR A 282 22.92 10.41 -30.59
C TYR A 282 23.28 11.76 -29.97
N GLU A 283 24.12 11.75 -28.95
CA GLU A 283 24.70 12.96 -28.35
C GLU A 283 26.09 12.68 -27.77
N PHE A 284 27.02 13.63 -27.93
CA PHE A 284 28.37 13.52 -27.38
C PHE A 284 28.51 14.34 -26.10
N PHE A 285 29.24 13.78 -25.13
CA PHE A 285 29.57 14.41 -23.87
C PHE A 285 31.08 14.28 -23.57
N ALA A 286 31.60 15.12 -22.68
CA ALA A 286 33.00 15.11 -22.21
C ALA A 286 34.04 14.98 -23.33
N ASN A 287 34.12 15.98 -24.22
CA ASN A 287 35.04 15.99 -25.36
C ASN A 287 34.96 14.74 -26.26
N LYS A 288 33.73 14.24 -26.48
CA LYS A 288 33.42 13.03 -27.27
C LYS A 288 33.94 11.72 -26.67
N ARG A 289 34.32 11.71 -25.38
CA ARG A 289 34.69 10.49 -24.64
C ARG A 289 33.49 9.76 -24.04
N CYS A 290 32.29 10.35 -24.11
CA CYS A 290 31.04 9.66 -23.86
C CYS A 290 30.08 9.93 -25.02
N VAL A 291 29.39 8.91 -25.51
CA VAL A 291 28.34 9.03 -26.53
C VAL A 291 27.08 8.32 -26.08
N THR A 292 25.96 9.03 -26.10
CA THR A 292 24.62 8.48 -25.93
C THR A 292 24.09 8.07 -27.30
N ILE A 293 23.56 6.85 -27.42
CA ILE A 293 22.91 6.30 -28.61
C ILE A 293 21.47 5.93 -28.23
N PHE A 294 20.50 6.48 -28.96
CA PHE A 294 19.08 6.21 -28.75
C PHE A 294 18.48 5.72 -30.07
N SER A 295 18.00 4.48 -30.13
CA SER A 295 17.61 3.82 -31.38
C SER A 295 16.09 3.78 -31.62
N ALA A 296 15.30 4.42 -30.75
CA ALA A 296 13.85 4.52 -30.81
C ALA A 296 13.45 5.89 -31.44
N PRO A 297 13.07 5.94 -32.74
CA PRO A 297 12.69 7.19 -33.40
C PRO A 297 11.26 7.57 -33.03
N SER A 298 10.94 8.86 -33.05
CA SER A 298 9.62 9.35 -32.66
C SER A 298 9.15 8.80 -31.32
N TYR A 299 10.03 8.92 -30.31
CA TYR A 299 9.88 8.29 -29.02
C TYR A 299 8.52 8.58 -28.37
N CYS A 300 7.91 7.54 -27.79
CA CYS A 300 6.54 7.54 -27.24
C CYS A 300 5.43 7.93 -28.25
N GLY A 301 5.75 8.08 -29.55
CA GLY A 301 4.81 8.59 -30.56
C GLY A 301 4.57 10.10 -30.49
N GLU A 302 5.33 10.82 -29.66
CA GLU A 302 5.12 12.25 -29.35
C GLU A 302 6.32 13.12 -29.73
N MET A 303 7.52 12.55 -29.72
CA MET A 303 8.77 13.27 -30.02
C MET A 303 9.07 13.25 -31.53
N ASP A 304 9.83 14.22 -32.05
CA ASP A 304 10.38 14.20 -33.43
C ASP A 304 11.87 13.81 -33.44
N ASN A 305 12.30 13.00 -32.47
CA ASN A 305 13.69 12.55 -32.41
C ASN A 305 13.98 11.49 -33.50
N ALA A 306 15.22 11.46 -33.99
CA ALA A 306 15.73 10.39 -34.82
C ALA A 306 16.22 9.20 -33.96
N ALA A 307 16.40 8.05 -34.60
CA ALA A 307 17.13 6.90 -34.07
C ALA A 307 18.59 6.95 -34.55
N GLY A 308 19.54 6.64 -33.67
CA GLY A 308 20.96 6.49 -33.97
C GLY A 308 21.43 5.03 -33.87
N MET A 309 22.39 4.65 -34.73
CA MET A 309 23.10 3.36 -34.69
C MET A 309 24.59 3.61 -34.89
N LEU A 310 25.43 3.13 -33.96
CA LEU A 310 26.86 3.37 -33.97
C LEU A 310 27.61 2.20 -34.61
N HIS A 311 28.22 2.42 -35.78
CA HIS A 311 29.09 1.45 -36.44
C HIS A 311 30.54 1.64 -35.99
N VAL A 312 31.11 0.59 -35.40
CA VAL A 312 32.51 0.50 -35.02
C VAL A 312 33.22 -0.41 -36.01
N ARG A 313 34.17 0.15 -36.77
CA ARG A 313 34.99 -0.61 -37.74
C ARG A 313 36.13 -1.37 -37.05
N GLU A 314 36.82 -2.24 -37.77
CA GLU A 314 37.95 -3.04 -37.24
C GLU A 314 39.05 -2.19 -36.58
N ASN A 315 39.32 -1.01 -37.13
CA ASN A 315 40.27 -0.05 -36.59
C ASN A 315 39.68 0.87 -35.49
N LEU A 316 38.51 0.52 -34.95
CA LEU A 316 37.73 1.29 -33.97
C LEU A 316 37.25 2.67 -34.45
N ALA A 317 37.35 2.98 -35.75
CA ALA A 317 36.73 4.17 -36.32
C ALA A 317 35.19 4.05 -36.20
N CYS A 318 34.59 5.12 -35.68
CA CYS A 318 33.17 5.21 -35.37
C CYS A 318 32.42 6.02 -36.44
N SER A 319 31.29 5.52 -36.91
CA SER A 319 30.34 6.25 -37.77
C SER A 319 28.93 6.03 -37.27
N ILE A 320 28.12 7.09 -37.20
CA ILE A 320 26.73 7.02 -36.71
C ILE A 320 25.79 7.12 -37.90
N TYR A 321 24.86 6.17 -38.00
CA TYR A 321 23.73 6.26 -38.92
C TYR A 321 22.51 6.73 -38.18
N THR A 322 21.86 7.78 -38.69
CA THR A 322 20.57 8.22 -38.19
C THR A 322 19.44 7.73 -39.08
N TYR A 323 18.26 7.60 -38.50
CA TYR A 323 17.03 7.17 -39.14
C TYR A 323 15.86 7.92 -38.49
N LYS A 324 15.04 8.61 -39.28
CA LYS A 324 13.75 9.17 -38.82
C LYS A 324 12.64 8.18 -39.12
N SER A 325 11.64 8.11 -38.24
CA SER A 325 10.49 7.23 -38.48
C SER A 325 9.74 7.68 -39.73
N LEU A 326 9.35 6.71 -40.57
CA LEU A 326 8.46 6.95 -41.72
C LEU A 326 6.97 6.83 -41.33
N ILE A 327 6.68 6.54 -40.06
CA ILE A 327 5.33 6.59 -39.52
C ILE A 327 5.03 8.09 -39.31
N PRO A 328 4.07 8.69 -40.03
CA PRO A 328 3.73 10.08 -39.81
C PRO A 328 3.34 10.27 -38.35
N LEU A 329 3.92 11.28 -37.68
CA LEU A 329 3.36 11.76 -36.42
C LEU A 329 1.86 11.97 -36.68
N PRO A 330 0.96 11.43 -35.86
CA PRO A 330 -0.45 11.70 -36.04
C PRO A 330 -0.61 13.21 -36.12
N LYS A 331 -1.14 13.73 -37.25
CA LYS A 331 -1.60 15.12 -37.31
C LYS A 331 -2.43 15.30 -36.06
N LYS A 332 -2.03 16.23 -35.19
CA LYS A 332 -2.68 16.48 -33.91
C LYS A 332 -4.18 16.29 -34.12
N PRO A 333 -4.77 15.22 -33.57
CA PRO A 333 -6.18 15.30 -33.28
C PRO A 333 -6.28 16.52 -32.38
N GLU A 334 -7.09 17.49 -32.76
CA GLU A 334 -7.77 18.22 -31.71
C GLU A 334 -8.34 17.12 -30.79
N GLU A 335 -7.84 17.08 -29.54
CA GLU A 335 -8.15 16.08 -28.50
C GLU A 335 -7.33 14.76 -28.50
N THR A 336 -6.00 14.85 -28.29
CA THR A 336 -5.44 14.03 -27.18
C THR A 336 -6.01 14.63 -25.90
N MET A 337 -7.00 13.98 -25.29
CA MET A 337 -7.41 14.27 -23.92
C MET A 337 -6.20 14.07 -23.00
N SER A 338 -5.45 15.14 -22.78
CA SER A 338 -4.69 15.34 -21.54
C SER A 338 -5.65 15.03 -20.39
N TYR A 339 -5.21 14.25 -19.39
CA TYR A 339 -5.98 14.10 -18.15
C TYR A 339 -6.06 15.46 -17.46
N GLN A 340 -7.06 16.27 -17.82
CA GLN A 340 -7.42 17.45 -17.06
C GLN A 340 -8.24 16.97 -15.87
N VAL A 341 -7.62 17.03 -14.69
CA VAL A 341 -8.38 16.98 -13.44
C VAL A 341 -9.50 18.01 -13.54
N ALA A 342 -10.70 17.66 -13.08
CA ALA A 342 -11.86 18.54 -13.19
C ALA A 342 -11.51 19.96 -12.68
N PRO A 343 -11.77 21.01 -13.48
CA PRO A 343 -11.43 22.37 -13.09
C PRO A 343 -12.10 22.72 -11.76
N LYS A 344 -11.44 23.56 -10.96
CA LYS A 344 -11.99 23.98 -9.66
C LYS A 344 -13.33 24.70 -9.87
N LEU A 345 -14.39 24.14 -9.31
CA LEU A 345 -15.73 24.70 -9.37
C LEU A 345 -15.86 25.91 -8.44
N THR A 346 -16.65 26.90 -8.83
CA THR A 346 -17.03 27.99 -7.94
C THR A 346 -17.85 27.45 -6.77
N PRO A 347 -17.70 28.01 -5.55
CA PRO A 347 -18.55 27.67 -4.41
C PRO A 347 -20.04 27.75 -4.73
N ALA A 348 -20.83 26.98 -4.01
CA ALA A 348 -22.28 26.94 -4.20
C ALA A 348 -22.93 28.32 -4.07
N LYS A 349 -23.92 28.61 -4.92
CA LYS A 349 -24.75 29.82 -4.77
C LYS A 349 -25.74 29.57 -3.64
N ALA A 350 -25.29 29.77 -2.40
CA ALA A 350 -26.07 29.44 -1.21
C ALA A 350 -27.42 30.19 -1.16
N ALA A 351 -28.50 29.51 -1.55
CA ALA A 351 -29.87 29.93 -1.28
C ALA A 351 -30.30 29.45 0.11
N GLY A 352 -29.75 30.04 1.19
CA GLY A 352 -30.24 29.86 2.56
C GLY A 352 -29.20 29.60 3.66
N ASN A 353 -29.42 30.22 4.82
CA ASN A 353 -28.74 30.07 6.13
C ASN A 353 -27.23 29.76 6.11
N ARG A 354 -26.43 30.81 5.86
CA ARG A 354 -24.99 30.79 6.16
C ARG A 354 -24.77 30.56 7.66
N ILE A 355 -23.76 29.78 8.01
CA ILE A 355 -23.37 29.44 9.38
C ILE A 355 -21.89 29.74 9.55
N GLN A 356 -21.56 30.43 10.64
CA GLN A 356 -20.17 30.62 11.04
C GLN A 356 -19.66 29.40 11.80
N LEU A 357 -18.53 28.88 11.34
CA LEU A 357 -17.86 27.74 11.92
C LEU A 357 -16.42 28.13 12.26
N THR A 358 -15.91 27.57 13.34
CA THR A 358 -14.48 27.59 13.64
C THR A 358 -13.87 26.26 13.19
N SER A 359 -12.77 26.30 12.44
CA SER A 359 -12.03 25.09 12.06
C SER A 359 -10.87 24.81 13.04
N ASN A 360 -10.19 23.67 12.89
CA ASN A 360 -8.93 23.39 13.60
C ASN A 360 -7.68 23.70 12.75
N HIS A 361 -7.78 24.67 11.84
CA HIS A 361 -6.66 25.18 11.06
C HIS A 361 -6.12 26.44 11.73
N PHE A 362 -4.81 26.52 11.89
CA PHE A 362 -4.11 27.66 12.48
C PHE A 362 -3.22 28.29 11.40
N LEU A 363 -3.42 29.58 11.14
CA LEU A 363 -2.74 30.27 10.07
C LEU A 363 -1.23 30.36 10.36
N LEU A 364 -0.41 30.01 9.37
CA LEU A 364 1.03 30.25 9.42
C LEU A 364 1.30 31.62 8.81
N LYS A 365 1.88 32.51 9.60
CA LYS A 365 2.33 33.84 9.17
C LYS A 365 3.84 33.85 9.09
N PHE A 366 4.39 34.31 7.99
CA PHE A 366 5.82 34.31 7.74
C PHE A 366 6.25 35.62 7.10
N LYS A 367 7.50 36.00 7.34
CA LYS A 367 8.18 37.05 6.58
C LYS A 367 8.83 36.43 5.35
N HIS A 368 8.98 37.20 4.28
CA HIS A 368 9.76 36.78 3.13
C HIS A 368 11.16 36.36 3.58
N LYS A 369 11.50 35.08 3.40
CA LYS A 369 12.75 34.51 3.90
C LYS A 369 13.17 33.30 3.08
N GLU A 370 14.45 33.28 2.72
CA GLU A 370 15.11 32.15 2.09
C GLU A 370 15.52 31.10 3.13
N VAL A 371 15.32 29.83 2.79
CA VAL A 371 15.67 28.66 3.62
C VAL A 371 16.43 27.66 2.77
N TYR A 372 17.35 26.95 3.42
CA TYR A 372 18.23 25.96 2.79
C TYR A 372 17.88 24.55 3.27
N ARG A 373 17.88 23.57 2.36
CA ARG A 373 17.58 22.14 2.63
C ARG A 373 18.82 21.27 2.39
N TYR A 374 19.04 20.32 3.29
CA TYR A 374 20.18 19.39 3.26
C TYR A 374 19.70 17.95 3.51
N ASP A 375 20.37 17.00 2.89
CA ASP A 375 20.31 15.59 3.22
C ASP A 375 21.34 15.24 4.30
N VAL A 376 20.95 14.39 5.23
CA VAL A 376 21.77 13.91 6.33
C VAL A 376 21.96 12.40 6.19
N SER A 377 23.21 11.96 6.21
CA SER A 377 23.56 10.54 6.28
C SER A 377 24.47 10.27 7.46
N MET A 378 24.17 9.23 8.23
CA MET A 378 24.94 8.82 9.40
C MET A 378 25.34 7.35 9.27
N THR A 379 26.63 7.05 9.24
CA THR A 379 27.15 5.69 9.10
C THR A 379 28.03 5.31 10.28
N HIS A 380 27.90 4.06 10.73
CA HIS A 380 28.76 3.44 11.74
C HIS A 380 29.72 2.48 11.07
N HIS A 381 31.01 2.69 11.29
CA HIS A 381 32.12 1.93 10.70
C HIS A 381 32.76 1.04 11.77
N LEU A 382 32.60 -0.27 11.62
CA LEU A 382 33.10 -1.28 12.56
C LEU A 382 34.23 -2.09 11.92
N LEU A 383 35.42 -2.04 12.53
CA LEU A 383 36.52 -2.94 12.16
C LEU A 383 36.24 -4.33 12.74
N THR A 384 36.00 -5.30 11.86
CA THR A 384 35.81 -6.71 12.22
C THR A 384 36.96 -7.58 11.70
N LYS A 385 37.06 -8.84 12.15
CA LYS A 385 38.06 -9.78 11.66
C LYS A 385 37.96 -10.04 10.14
N ASP A 386 36.78 -9.82 9.56
CA ASP A 386 36.47 -10.04 8.13
C ASP A 386 36.54 -8.74 7.30
N GLY A 387 37.06 -7.64 7.87
CA GLY A 387 37.11 -6.32 7.24
C GLY A 387 36.19 -5.28 7.90
N GLU A 388 36.10 -4.10 7.28
CA GLU A 388 35.25 -3.01 7.72
C GLU A 388 33.78 -3.28 7.36
N LYS A 389 32.89 -3.22 8.37
CA LYS A 389 31.44 -3.30 8.20
C LYS A 389 30.83 -1.93 8.45
N THR A 390 30.12 -1.42 7.45
CA THR A 390 29.40 -0.14 7.54
C THR A 390 27.92 -0.38 7.78
N ARG A 391 27.33 0.41 8.68
CA ARG A 391 25.90 0.36 9.01
C ARG A 391 25.28 1.75 8.95
N ASP A 392 24.20 1.90 8.19
CA ASP A 392 23.37 3.11 8.17
C ASP A 392 22.59 3.23 9.50
N MET A 393 22.82 4.33 10.21
CA MET A 393 22.19 4.61 11.51
C MET A 393 20.76 5.13 11.36
N CYS A 394 20.41 5.69 10.21
CA CYS A 394 19.09 6.21 9.88
C CYS A 394 18.15 5.09 9.37
N LYS A 395 18.67 3.88 9.14
CA LYS A 395 17.90 2.67 8.78
C LYS A 395 17.86 1.64 9.92
N GLY A 396 16.76 0.89 10.02
CA GLY A 396 16.64 -0.18 11.00
C GLY A 396 15.24 -0.80 11.05
N ALA A 397 14.95 -1.48 12.15
CA ALA A 397 13.63 -2.05 12.39
C ALA A 397 12.54 -0.96 12.37
N ARG A 398 11.32 -1.38 12.01
CA ARG A 398 10.16 -0.51 11.81
C ARG A 398 9.15 -0.57 12.95
N ASP A 399 9.46 -1.28 14.03
CA ASP A 399 8.63 -1.27 15.24
C ASP A 399 8.81 0.04 16.02
N ASP A 400 7.79 0.43 16.78
CA ASP A 400 7.71 1.74 17.44
C ASP A 400 8.93 2.03 18.35
N ALA A 401 9.33 1.07 19.19
CA ALA A 401 10.46 1.24 20.09
C ALA A 401 11.78 1.43 19.33
N ALA A 402 12.01 0.64 18.27
CA ALA A 402 13.20 0.79 17.45
C ALA A 402 13.24 2.14 16.69
N ILE A 403 12.09 2.66 16.27
CA ILE A 403 11.99 3.99 15.63
C ILE A 403 12.40 5.08 16.62
N LEU A 404 11.86 5.07 17.85
CA LEU A 404 12.19 6.06 18.87
C LEU A 404 13.68 6.01 19.23
N GLU A 405 14.22 4.81 19.41
CA GLU A 405 15.63 4.64 19.75
C GLU A 405 16.54 5.10 18.62
N ARG A 406 16.15 4.85 17.36
CA ARG A 406 16.87 5.35 16.18
C ARG A 406 16.87 6.88 16.13
N GLN A 407 15.71 7.51 16.31
CA GLN A 407 15.60 8.98 16.34
C GLN A 407 16.49 9.59 17.42
N ARG A 408 16.49 9.01 18.64
CA ARG A 408 17.36 9.46 19.75
C ARG A 408 18.84 9.34 19.42
N ARG A 409 19.25 8.22 18.80
CA ARG A 409 20.65 8.01 18.39
C ARG A 409 21.07 9.01 17.32
N CYS A 410 20.22 9.25 16.33
CA CYS A 410 20.49 10.21 15.26
C CYS A 410 20.59 11.65 15.80
N LEU A 411 19.71 12.04 16.73
CA LEU A 411 19.81 13.34 17.41
C LEU A 411 21.12 13.47 18.21
N ALA A 412 21.49 12.45 18.97
CA ALA A 412 22.73 12.45 19.74
C ALA A 412 23.98 12.56 18.86
N LEU A 413 23.98 11.88 17.71
CA LEU A 413 25.06 11.98 16.72
C LEU A 413 25.10 13.36 16.06
N MET A 414 23.94 13.95 15.72
CA MET A 414 23.88 15.31 15.17
C MET A 414 24.45 16.35 16.14
N ASN A 415 24.07 16.27 17.43
CA ASN A 415 24.60 17.18 18.45
C ASN A 415 26.11 17.02 18.61
N ALA A 416 26.61 15.77 18.69
CA ALA A 416 28.04 15.51 18.76
C ALA A 416 28.80 15.98 17.50
N ALA A 417 28.19 15.88 16.33
CA ALA A 417 28.76 16.40 15.09
C ALA A 417 28.90 17.93 15.13
N TYR A 418 27.89 18.63 15.63
CA TYR A 418 27.93 20.08 15.81
C TYR A 418 28.97 20.53 16.84
N ASP A 419 29.14 19.78 17.93
CA ASP A 419 30.17 20.04 18.94
C ASP A 419 31.60 19.87 18.40
N VAL A 420 31.78 19.00 17.40
CA VAL A 420 33.08 18.73 16.75
C VAL A 420 33.37 19.73 15.62
N ALA A 421 32.36 20.03 14.82
CA ALA A 421 32.45 20.91 13.67
C ALA A 421 31.30 21.91 13.71
N VAL A 422 31.60 23.14 14.13
CA VAL A 422 30.62 24.23 14.16
C VAL A 422 30.37 24.71 12.73
N PHE A 423 29.50 23.99 12.02
CA PHE A 423 29.20 24.23 10.60
C PHE A 423 28.11 25.29 10.37
N ALA A 424 27.52 25.85 11.43
CA ALA A 424 26.55 26.93 11.37
C ALA A 424 27.15 28.20 12.02
N ALA A 425 26.92 29.37 11.42
CA ALA A 425 27.35 30.64 12.01
C ALA A 425 26.54 30.95 13.29
N GLU A 426 27.04 31.86 14.15
CA GLU A 426 26.50 32.16 15.49
C GLU A 426 24.98 32.44 15.53
N HIS A 427 24.40 33.00 14.46
CA HIS A 427 22.97 33.31 14.36
C HIS A 427 22.18 32.38 13.43
N THR A 428 22.80 31.31 12.94
CA THR A 428 22.15 30.35 12.03
C THR A 428 21.47 29.25 12.83
N ALA A 429 20.14 29.23 12.81
CA ALA A 429 19.37 28.09 13.30
C ALA A 429 19.21 27.02 12.22
N PHE A 430 19.21 25.75 12.64
CA PHE A 430 18.84 24.60 11.83
C PHE A 430 17.80 23.72 12.56
N ILE A 431 16.99 23.02 11.78
CA ILE A 431 15.98 22.06 12.22
C ILE A 431 16.23 20.71 11.56
N TYR A 432 16.00 19.61 12.27
CA TYR A 432 16.38 18.26 11.85
C TYR A 432 15.28 17.26 12.18
N ASP A 433 14.94 16.39 11.23
CA ASP A 433 13.87 15.38 11.37
C ASP A 433 14.28 14.14 12.19
N ASN A 434 15.48 14.13 12.77
CA ASN A 434 16.09 12.95 13.44
C ASN A 434 16.26 11.74 12.53
N SER A 435 16.39 11.96 11.22
CA SER A 435 16.62 10.91 10.24
C SER A 435 17.52 11.38 9.09
N LYS A 436 16.97 12.09 8.10
CA LYS A 436 17.65 12.37 6.83
C LYS A 436 17.50 13.79 6.34
N THR A 437 16.62 14.60 6.92
CA THR A 437 16.28 15.92 6.37
C THR A 437 16.65 17.00 7.36
N LEU A 438 17.45 17.97 6.93
CA LEU A 438 17.81 19.15 7.70
C LEU A 438 17.45 20.41 6.91
N PHE A 439 16.95 21.42 7.61
CA PHE A 439 16.77 22.77 7.05
C PHE A 439 17.53 23.79 7.88
N SER A 440 18.12 24.80 7.24
CA SER A 440 18.79 25.90 7.92
C SER A 440 18.28 27.26 7.47
N SER A 441 18.36 28.22 8.39
CA SER A 441 17.91 29.60 8.19
C SER A 441 18.90 30.46 7.40
N ALA A 442 20.11 29.96 7.18
CA ALA A 442 21.16 30.51 6.35
C ALA A 442 22.07 29.37 5.86
N LYS A 443 22.86 29.61 4.82
CA LYS A 443 23.76 28.62 4.24
C LYS A 443 24.77 28.10 5.27
N LEU A 444 24.86 26.78 5.41
CA LEU A 444 25.86 26.12 6.27
C LEU A 444 27.24 26.09 5.62
N ASN A 445 28.29 25.94 6.44
CA ASN A 445 29.65 25.73 5.97
C ASN A 445 29.81 24.28 5.45
N GLU A 446 29.58 24.10 4.15
CA GLU A 446 29.58 22.80 3.48
C GLU A 446 30.90 22.03 3.66
N HIS A 447 32.04 22.71 3.76
CA HIS A 447 33.33 22.05 4.01
C HIS A 447 33.41 21.41 5.40
N LEU A 448 32.81 22.04 6.41
CA LEU A 448 32.72 21.49 7.77
C LEU A 448 31.61 20.44 7.91
N CYS A 449 30.60 20.50 7.05
CA CYS A 449 29.50 19.55 7.01
C CYS A 449 29.88 18.17 6.41
N ALA A 450 30.95 18.12 5.62
CA ALA A 450 31.38 16.92 4.92
C ALA A 450 32.17 15.99 5.86
N GLN A 451 31.73 14.73 5.94
CA GLN A 451 32.46 13.64 6.62
C GLN A 451 32.88 13.92 8.08
N ILE A 452 31.99 14.46 8.91
CA ILE A 452 32.29 14.72 10.34
C ILE A 452 32.50 13.37 11.05
N LYS A 453 33.76 13.08 11.40
CA LYS A 453 34.15 11.83 12.06
C LYS A 453 34.00 11.95 13.58
N LEU A 454 33.23 11.04 14.18
CA LEU A 454 33.04 10.94 15.62
C LEU A 454 33.66 9.63 16.14
N GLU A 455 34.66 9.76 17.01
CA GLU A 455 35.32 8.64 17.68
C GLU A 455 35.85 9.01 19.08
N GLY A 456 36.08 8.00 19.91
CA GLY A 456 36.65 8.17 21.25
C GLY A 456 35.91 9.20 22.11
N LYS A 457 36.58 10.31 22.45
CA LYS A 457 36.01 11.37 23.30
C LYS A 457 34.85 12.12 22.66
N HIS A 458 34.76 12.13 21.33
CA HIS A 458 33.72 12.83 20.56
C HIS A 458 32.42 12.02 20.40
N LEU A 459 32.40 10.76 20.87
CA LEU A 459 31.17 9.99 20.88
C LEU A 459 30.17 10.51 21.93
N PRO A 460 28.86 10.45 21.66
CA PRO A 460 27.85 10.71 22.67
C PRO A 460 28.05 9.82 23.91
N GLN A 461 27.74 10.31 25.11
CA GLN A 461 28.02 9.59 26.36
C GLN A 461 27.44 8.17 26.41
N ARG A 462 26.19 7.99 25.92
CA ARG A 462 25.55 6.66 25.85
C ARG A 462 26.24 5.70 24.88
N PHE A 463 26.91 6.21 23.86
CA PHE A 463 27.63 5.37 22.90
C PHE A 463 28.91 4.85 23.54
N LYS A 464 29.61 5.68 24.32
CA LYS A 464 30.84 5.31 25.05
C LYS A 464 30.62 4.15 26.03
N THR A 465 29.47 4.12 26.71
CA THR A 465 29.15 3.08 27.70
C THR A 465 28.56 1.82 27.07
N HIS A 466 28.09 1.89 25.82
CA HIS A 466 27.39 0.78 25.17
C HIS A 466 28.39 -0.19 24.51
N SER A 467 28.23 -1.50 24.78
CA SER A 467 29.18 -2.56 24.38
C SER A 467 29.48 -2.66 22.87
N ARG A 468 28.47 -2.41 22.03
CA ARG A 468 28.58 -2.39 20.55
C ARG A 468 28.81 -1.01 19.95
N LEU A 469 28.18 0.04 20.47
CA LEU A 469 28.25 1.40 19.88
C LEU A 469 29.55 2.13 20.22
N SER A 470 30.26 1.72 21.27
CA SER A 470 31.59 2.26 21.62
C SER A 470 32.70 1.84 20.66
N LYS A 471 32.46 0.83 19.80
CA LYS A 471 33.45 0.25 18.91
C LYS A 471 33.43 0.94 17.54
N GLY A 472 34.60 1.19 16.97
CA GLY A 472 34.72 1.81 15.66
C GLY A 472 34.49 3.33 15.72
N PHE A 473 34.06 3.92 14.60
CA PHE A 473 33.79 5.35 14.49
C PHE A 473 32.51 5.61 13.68
N TYR A 474 32.00 6.83 13.78
CA TYR A 474 30.81 7.26 13.06
C TYR A 474 31.17 8.39 12.10
N ILE A 475 30.50 8.43 10.94
CA ILE A 475 30.57 9.55 10.02
C ILE A 475 29.19 10.18 9.94
N VAL A 476 29.11 11.49 10.20
CA VAL A 476 27.93 12.31 9.94
C VAL A 476 28.23 13.20 8.74
N ASN A 477 27.43 13.09 7.70
CA ASN A 477 27.56 13.89 6.49
C ASN A 477 26.28 14.68 6.26
N ILE A 478 26.41 15.99 6.07
CA ILE A 478 25.31 16.91 5.76
C ILE A 478 25.60 17.51 4.40
N SER A 479 24.78 17.20 3.39
CA SER A 479 25.00 17.62 2.01
C SER A 479 23.80 18.40 1.46
N PRO A 480 24.01 19.48 0.69
CA PRO A 480 22.94 20.14 -0.06
C PRO A 480 22.11 19.13 -0.86
N VAL A 481 20.78 19.29 -0.90
CA VAL A 481 19.93 18.46 -1.77
C VAL A 481 20.10 18.86 -3.24
N SER A 482 19.90 17.91 -4.17
CA SER A 482 20.06 18.19 -5.60
C SER A 482 18.96 19.07 -6.20
N THR A 483 17.75 19.05 -5.62
CA THR A 483 16.59 19.84 -6.06
C THR A 483 16.02 20.61 -4.87
N ASN A 484 15.62 21.87 -5.07
CA ASN A 484 15.08 22.74 -4.03
C ASN A 484 16.00 22.89 -2.80
N HIS A 485 17.32 22.95 -3.03
CA HIS A 485 18.30 23.26 -1.99
C HIS A 485 18.01 24.60 -1.32
N LYS A 486 17.54 25.57 -2.10
CA LYS A 486 17.08 26.87 -1.62
C LYS A 486 15.64 27.10 -2.06
N PHE A 487 14.83 27.65 -1.18
CA PHE A 487 13.45 28.01 -1.49
C PHE A 487 12.98 29.14 -0.55
N PHE A 488 11.95 29.84 -0.98
CA PHE A 488 11.29 30.86 -0.17
C PHE A 488 10.10 30.26 0.57
N ILE A 489 9.98 30.57 1.86
CA ILE A 489 8.91 30.00 2.68
C ILE A 489 7.52 30.55 2.33
N ASP A 490 7.46 31.69 1.65
CA ASP A 490 6.25 32.36 1.18
C ASP A 490 5.80 31.99 -0.23
N ASP A 491 6.55 31.13 -0.93
CA ASP A 491 6.24 30.69 -2.29
C ASP A 491 5.15 29.59 -2.32
N LEU A 492 3.93 29.97 -1.93
CA LEU A 492 2.81 29.05 -1.82
C LEU A 492 2.29 28.56 -3.18
N LYS A 493 2.42 29.37 -4.24
CA LYS A 493 1.87 29.07 -5.57
C LYS A 493 2.62 27.91 -6.23
N ASN A 494 3.95 27.98 -6.27
CA ASN A 494 4.78 26.91 -6.82
C ASN A 494 4.61 25.58 -6.03
N ALA A 495 4.26 25.66 -4.75
CA ALA A 495 3.97 24.48 -3.92
C ALA A 495 2.60 23.82 -4.21
N ILE A 496 1.78 24.39 -5.09
CA ILE A 496 0.50 23.81 -5.54
C ILE A 496 0.37 23.70 -7.08
N GLU A 497 1.09 24.50 -7.85
CA GLU A 497 1.07 24.52 -9.32
C GLU A 497 1.98 23.42 -9.90
N THR A 498 1.41 22.29 -10.34
CA THR A 498 2.08 21.35 -11.23
C THR A 498 1.09 20.69 -12.19
N ASP A 499 1.46 20.56 -13.47
CA ASP A 499 0.74 19.77 -14.50
C ASP A 499 0.85 18.25 -14.24
N ASP A 500 1.67 17.83 -13.27
CA ASP A 500 1.85 16.45 -12.80
C ASP A 500 1.66 16.37 -11.27
N PRO A 501 0.59 15.71 -10.77
CA PRO A 501 0.36 15.48 -9.34
C PRO A 501 1.44 14.64 -8.64
N VAL A 502 2.20 13.83 -9.39
CA VAL A 502 3.25 12.94 -8.87
C VAL A 502 4.58 13.70 -8.69
N GLY A 503 4.78 14.76 -9.47
CA GLY A 503 5.94 15.66 -9.40
C GLY A 503 5.80 16.84 -8.44
N GLN A 504 4.73 16.91 -7.61
CA GLN A 504 4.48 18.05 -6.73
C GLN A 504 5.59 18.20 -5.68
N ASP A 505 6.26 19.36 -5.67
CA ASP A 505 7.29 19.65 -4.67
C ASP A 505 6.69 19.73 -3.26
N HIS A 506 7.05 18.77 -2.41
CA HIS A 506 6.61 18.69 -1.02
C HIS A 506 7.53 19.40 -0.04
N THR A 507 8.61 20.02 -0.51
CA THR A 507 9.65 20.66 0.32
C THR A 507 9.05 21.66 1.30
N LEU A 508 8.17 22.56 0.83
CA LEU A 508 7.59 23.60 1.67
C LEU A 508 6.68 23.03 2.78
N ARG A 509 5.88 22.00 2.46
CA ARG A 509 5.02 21.32 3.45
C ARG A 509 5.86 20.59 4.48
N GLN A 510 6.90 19.87 4.03
CA GLN A 510 7.83 19.14 4.90
C GLN A 510 8.59 20.08 5.84
N PHE A 511 9.04 21.24 5.34
CA PHE A 511 9.67 22.29 6.12
C PHE A 511 8.79 22.73 7.30
N TYR A 512 7.52 23.09 7.03
CA TYR A 512 6.60 23.51 8.09
C TYR A 512 6.33 22.41 9.13
N GLU A 513 6.25 21.15 8.69
CA GLU A 513 6.03 20.02 9.60
C GLU A 513 7.21 19.78 10.55
N ILE A 514 8.45 19.83 10.04
CA ILE A 514 9.67 19.67 10.83
C ILE A 514 9.86 20.89 11.74
N LEU A 515 9.69 22.11 11.21
CA LEU A 515 9.87 23.36 11.97
C LEU A 515 8.97 23.37 13.22
N THR A 516 7.70 23.04 13.03
CA THR A 516 6.71 23.04 14.12
C THR A 516 6.82 21.82 15.05
N ASN A 517 7.80 20.93 14.83
CA ASN A 517 8.14 19.81 15.73
C ASN A 517 9.45 20.05 16.51
N GLN A 518 10.31 20.96 16.03
CA GLN A 518 11.71 21.02 16.46
C GLN A 518 11.87 21.27 17.96
N ASP A 519 11.08 22.17 18.53
CA ASP A 519 11.15 22.49 19.96
C ASP A 519 10.80 21.28 20.84
N ALA A 520 9.70 20.60 20.51
CA ALA A 520 9.26 19.37 21.17
C ALA A 520 10.28 18.22 21.05
N ILE A 521 10.93 18.09 19.88
CA ILE A 521 12.01 17.13 19.66
C ILE A 521 13.19 17.42 20.60
N ASN A 522 13.63 18.68 20.64
CA ASN A 522 14.79 19.09 21.42
C ASN A 522 14.56 18.91 22.93
N MET A 523 13.33 19.17 23.41
CA MET A 523 12.94 18.93 24.80
C MET A 523 12.68 17.46 25.13
N ASN A 524 12.62 16.58 24.12
CA ASN A 524 12.21 15.17 24.25
C ASN A 524 10.86 14.99 24.98
N SER A 525 9.97 15.98 24.84
CA SER A 525 8.67 16.02 25.52
C SER A 525 7.62 15.14 24.85
N TYR A 526 7.83 14.74 23.59
CA TYR A 526 6.93 13.88 22.82
C TYR A 526 7.63 12.73 22.09
N MET A 527 6.93 11.60 21.98
CA MET A 527 7.24 10.48 21.09
C MET A 527 6.61 10.73 19.71
N ILE A 528 7.37 10.60 18.62
CA ILE A 528 6.92 10.99 17.29
C ILE A 528 6.81 9.78 16.36
N PHE A 529 5.61 9.55 15.83
CA PHE A 529 5.31 8.47 14.88
C PHE A 529 4.53 9.00 13.68
N CYS A 530 5.20 9.13 12.54
CA CYS A 530 4.59 9.51 11.24
C CYS A 530 3.64 10.73 11.36
N GLY A 531 4.14 11.86 11.85
CA GLY A 531 3.35 13.10 12.03
C GLY A 531 2.44 13.14 13.27
N ASN A 532 2.37 12.05 14.04
CA ASN A 532 1.66 12.02 15.32
C ASN A 532 2.63 12.15 16.49
N LEU A 533 2.30 12.99 17.45
CA LEU A 533 3.08 13.22 18.66
C LEU A 533 2.32 12.66 19.86
N TYR A 534 2.98 11.98 20.79
CA TYR A 534 2.37 11.46 22.01
C TYR A 534 3.19 11.89 23.21
N ASP A 535 2.53 12.26 24.30
CA ASP A 535 3.20 12.72 25.52
C ASP A 535 4.26 11.72 25.99
N ASN A 536 5.46 12.23 26.31
CA ASN A 536 6.60 11.47 26.78
C ASN A 536 7.06 11.89 28.19
N THR A 537 6.27 12.70 28.92
CA THR A 537 6.69 13.30 30.20
C THR A 537 6.48 12.39 31.43
N ASP A 538 6.38 11.07 31.23
CA ASP A 538 6.19 10.05 32.28
C ASP A 538 4.99 10.34 33.22
N GLY A 539 3.91 10.90 32.66
CA GLY A 539 2.66 11.13 33.39
C GLY A 539 2.65 12.37 34.28
N LYS A 540 3.71 13.18 34.29
CA LYS A 540 3.80 14.43 35.08
C LYS A 540 2.69 15.44 34.76
N ILE A 541 2.10 15.36 33.57
CA ILE A 541 1.05 16.27 33.06
C ILE A 541 -0.35 15.60 33.10
N GLY A 542 -0.47 14.37 33.66
CA GLY A 542 -1.77 13.68 33.76
C GLY A 542 -2.33 13.16 32.42
N LEU A 543 -1.51 13.12 31.36
CA LEU A 543 -1.91 12.74 29.99
C LEU A 543 -1.75 11.25 29.67
N LYS A 544 -1.22 10.46 30.63
CA LYS A 544 -1.10 8.99 30.60
C LYS A 544 -2.10 8.40 31.61
N LYS A 545 -3.05 7.58 31.13
CA LYS A 545 -4.04 6.88 31.98
C LYS A 545 -3.79 5.37 31.91
N LYS A 546 -3.57 4.71 33.05
CA LYS A 546 -3.47 3.25 33.11
C LYS A 546 -4.82 2.61 32.80
N LEU A 547 -4.82 1.65 31.89
CA LEU A 547 -5.95 0.79 31.53
C LEU A 547 -5.74 -0.60 32.16
N ARG A 548 -6.77 -1.45 32.08
CA ARG A 548 -6.66 -2.87 32.48
C ARG A 548 -5.73 -3.63 31.54
N GLU A 549 -5.27 -4.80 32.00
CA GLU A 549 -4.49 -5.76 31.21
C GLU A 549 -3.20 -5.18 30.63
N ALA A 550 -2.40 -4.51 31.48
CA ALA A 550 -1.07 -4.01 31.17
C ALA A 550 -1.04 -3.03 29.97
N ARG A 551 -1.96 -2.07 29.93
CA ARG A 551 -2.05 -1.07 28.86
C ARG A 551 -2.15 0.33 29.43
N ASN A 552 -1.69 1.30 28.64
CA ASN A 552 -1.78 2.71 28.96
C ASN A 552 -2.44 3.46 27.81
N LEU A 553 -3.40 4.34 28.11
CA LEU A 553 -3.93 5.31 27.15
C LEU A 553 -3.10 6.59 27.25
N ILE A 554 -2.43 6.96 26.16
CA ILE A 554 -1.59 8.16 26.11
C ILE A 554 -2.23 9.18 25.16
N SER A 555 -2.36 10.42 25.64
CA SER A 555 -2.83 11.55 24.84
C SER A 555 -1.72 12.10 23.95
N GLY A 556 -2.12 12.64 22.80
CA GLY A 556 -1.24 13.06 21.74
C GLY A 556 -1.93 13.98 20.73
N ILE A 557 -1.21 14.25 19.65
CA ILE A 557 -1.50 15.30 18.68
C ILE A 557 -1.32 14.71 17.29
N SER A 558 -2.33 14.85 16.44
CA SER A 558 -2.22 14.68 14.99
C SER A 558 -1.95 16.04 14.38
N LYS A 559 -0.84 16.18 13.65
CA LYS A 559 -0.41 17.46 13.08
C LYS A 559 -0.09 17.29 11.60
N GLY A 560 -0.40 18.28 10.78
CA GLY A 560 0.10 18.37 9.41
C GLY A 560 0.00 19.77 8.84
N ALA A 561 0.92 20.15 7.96
CA ALA A 561 0.91 21.44 7.28
C ALA A 561 0.14 21.33 5.95
N ARG A 562 -0.72 22.30 5.65
CA ARG A 562 -1.52 22.32 4.42
C ARG A 562 -1.49 23.71 3.79
N ILE A 563 -1.46 23.74 2.46
CA ILE A 563 -1.69 24.95 1.69
C ILE A 563 -3.15 24.90 1.26
N VAL A 564 -3.94 25.88 1.67
CA VAL A 564 -5.40 25.90 1.56
C VAL A 564 -5.88 27.26 1.09
N GLU A 565 -7.16 27.31 0.72
CA GLU A 565 -7.84 28.57 0.48
C GLU A 565 -8.09 29.32 1.79
N GLY A 566 -7.73 30.60 1.82
CA GLY A 566 -8.03 31.55 2.87
C GLY A 566 -9.32 32.32 2.59
N THR A 567 -9.54 33.39 3.34
CA THR A 567 -10.73 34.24 3.14
C THR A 567 -10.69 34.93 1.78
N LYS A 568 -11.79 34.91 1.03
CA LYS A 568 -11.90 35.47 -0.34
C LYS A 568 -10.99 34.80 -1.39
N GLY A 569 -10.64 33.53 -1.22
CA GLY A 569 -9.87 32.80 -2.26
C GLY A 569 -8.36 32.97 -2.20
N SER A 570 -7.81 33.72 -1.24
CA SER A 570 -6.37 33.93 -1.11
C SER A 570 -5.64 32.63 -0.76
N LEU A 571 -4.45 32.38 -1.31
CA LEU A 571 -3.67 31.20 -0.94
C LEU A 571 -2.99 31.40 0.43
N VAL A 572 -3.15 30.45 1.35
CA VAL A 572 -2.53 30.52 2.69
C VAL A 572 -1.95 29.18 3.12
N ALA A 573 -0.91 29.19 3.95
CA ALA A 573 -0.43 27.99 4.65
C ALA A 573 -1.05 27.92 6.05
N ALA A 574 -1.52 26.74 6.43
CA ALA A 574 -2.15 26.50 7.71
C ALA A 574 -1.66 25.19 8.34
N LEU A 575 -1.47 25.21 9.65
CA LEU A 575 -1.21 24.03 10.46
C LEU A 575 -2.54 23.43 10.92
N VAL A 576 -2.77 22.16 10.64
CA VAL A 576 -3.98 21.45 11.09
C VAL A 576 -3.61 20.60 12.30
N LEU A 577 -4.20 20.91 13.46
CA LEU A 577 -3.97 20.17 14.71
C LEU A 577 -5.25 19.51 15.20
N ASP A 578 -5.15 18.24 15.60
CA ASP A 578 -6.28 17.51 16.18
C ASP A 578 -5.83 16.66 17.37
N SER A 579 -6.67 16.56 18.40
CA SER A 579 -6.38 15.74 19.59
C SER A 579 -6.43 14.25 19.23
N LYS A 580 -5.41 13.49 19.62
CA LYS A 580 -5.32 12.04 19.35
C LYS A 580 -5.04 11.30 20.65
N LYS A 581 -5.58 10.09 20.80
CA LYS A 581 -5.27 9.20 21.92
C LYS A 581 -4.96 7.82 21.33
N ALA A 582 -3.98 7.12 21.90
CA ALA A 582 -3.64 5.77 21.48
C ALA A 582 -3.27 4.90 22.69
N THR A 583 -3.53 3.61 22.54
CA THR A 583 -3.18 2.61 23.54
C THR A 583 -1.73 2.17 23.34
N PHE A 584 -0.97 2.12 24.42
CA PHE A 584 0.43 1.69 24.49
C PHE A 584 0.55 0.50 25.46
N PHE A 585 1.54 -0.36 25.24
CA PHE A 585 1.90 -1.40 26.20
C PHE A 585 2.38 -0.77 27.51
N ASP A 586 2.14 -1.42 28.65
CA ASP A 586 2.68 -0.95 29.92
C ASP A 586 4.19 -1.22 29.99
N ASP A 587 4.96 -0.16 29.79
CA ASP A 587 6.41 -0.12 29.88
C ASP A 587 6.91 0.33 31.26
N SER A 588 5.99 0.55 32.20
CA SER A 588 6.25 1.12 33.52
C SER A 588 5.79 0.23 34.69
N ASN A 589 5.46 -1.04 34.41
CA ASN A 589 5.01 -1.96 35.45
C ASN A 589 6.16 -2.24 36.45
N PRO A 590 5.95 -2.09 37.78
CA PRO A 590 6.97 -2.35 38.79
C PRO A 590 7.57 -3.76 38.75
N ASN A 591 6.77 -4.74 38.34
CA ASN A 591 7.18 -6.14 38.21
C ASN A 591 7.57 -6.51 36.76
N ASN A 592 7.89 -5.52 35.92
CA ASN A 592 8.32 -5.69 34.53
C ASN A 592 7.34 -6.55 33.70
N LEU A 593 7.85 -7.42 32.82
CA LEU A 593 7.01 -8.25 31.96
C LEU A 593 6.16 -9.27 32.73
N VAL A 594 6.62 -9.71 33.92
CA VAL A 594 5.84 -10.58 34.81
C VAL A 594 4.60 -9.85 35.31
N GLY A 595 4.77 -8.62 35.80
CA GLY A 595 3.65 -7.79 36.23
C GLY A 595 2.65 -7.56 35.11
N ASN A 596 3.11 -7.41 33.87
CA ASN A 596 2.22 -7.30 32.73
C ASN A 596 1.41 -8.57 32.46
N VAL A 597 2.03 -9.74 32.60
CA VAL A 597 1.32 -11.03 32.48
C VAL A 597 0.35 -11.25 33.64
N GLN A 598 0.72 -10.85 34.87
CA GLN A 598 -0.17 -10.87 36.03
C GLN A 598 -1.38 -9.95 35.84
N ASP A 599 -1.17 -8.70 35.41
CA ASP A 599 -2.22 -7.73 35.10
C ASP A 599 -3.14 -8.24 33.96
N LEU A 600 -2.58 -8.91 32.95
CA LEU A 600 -3.32 -9.51 31.83
C LEU A 600 -4.23 -10.66 32.28
N LEU A 601 -3.73 -11.52 33.16
CA LEU A 601 -4.44 -12.68 33.67
C LEU A 601 -5.25 -12.39 34.94
N ASN A 602 -5.23 -11.14 35.43
CA ASN A 602 -5.85 -10.72 36.69
C ASN A 602 -5.38 -11.57 37.89
N LEU A 603 -4.08 -11.88 37.93
CA LEU A 603 -3.44 -12.62 39.01
C LEU A 603 -2.99 -11.68 40.13
N ASP A 604 -3.01 -12.16 41.37
CA ASP A 604 -2.51 -11.40 42.53
C ASP A 604 -0.98 -11.20 42.44
N PRO A 605 -0.48 -9.95 42.38
CA PRO A 605 0.95 -9.67 42.31
C PRO A 605 1.71 -10.10 43.58
N ASN A 606 1.02 -10.25 44.72
CA ASN A 606 1.63 -10.60 46.02
C ASN A 606 1.67 -12.11 46.29
N ARG A 607 1.18 -12.96 45.37
CA ARG A 607 1.37 -14.42 45.42
C ARG A 607 2.52 -14.84 44.51
N PRO A 608 3.77 -14.91 45.01
CA PRO A 608 4.90 -15.39 44.22
C PRO A 608 4.77 -16.89 43.94
N GLY A 609 4.64 -17.23 42.66
CA GLY A 609 4.64 -18.61 42.18
C GLY A 609 3.27 -19.27 42.22
N ASN A 610 2.48 -19.13 41.13
CA ASN A 610 1.52 -20.19 40.85
C ASN A 610 2.34 -21.41 40.40
N LYS A 611 2.51 -22.40 41.29
CA LYS A 611 3.12 -23.70 40.95
C LYS A 611 2.30 -24.46 39.91
N GLU A 612 1.11 -23.97 39.57
CA GLU A 612 0.25 -24.57 38.57
C GLU A 612 0.68 -24.18 37.15
N ARG A 613 0.65 -25.18 36.27
CA ARG A 613 0.81 -25.01 34.83
C ARG A 613 -0.32 -24.13 34.32
N LEU A 614 0.01 -23.10 33.54
CA LEU A 614 -1.01 -22.28 32.88
C LEU A 614 -1.85 -23.15 31.95
N ASN A 615 -3.18 -22.96 32.00
CA ASN A 615 -4.07 -23.62 31.05
C ASN A 615 -3.89 -23.03 29.63
N ASP A 616 -4.39 -23.73 28.62
CA ASP A 616 -4.22 -23.30 27.23
C ASP A 616 -4.88 -21.96 26.90
N ARG A 617 -5.98 -21.61 27.59
CA ARG A 617 -6.66 -20.32 27.40
C ARG A 617 -5.75 -19.16 27.81
N ASP A 618 -5.14 -19.26 28.99
CA ASP A 618 -4.22 -18.25 29.52
C ASP A 618 -2.96 -18.17 28.66
N ARG A 619 -2.43 -19.31 28.22
CA ARG A 619 -1.29 -19.37 27.29
C ARG A 619 -1.59 -18.65 25.98
N VAL A 620 -2.77 -18.85 25.39
CA VAL A 620 -3.21 -18.16 24.16
C VAL A 620 -3.35 -16.65 24.39
N ALA A 621 -3.87 -16.23 25.54
CA ALA A 621 -3.97 -14.81 25.90
C ALA A 621 -2.57 -14.16 26.02
N ILE A 622 -1.62 -14.82 26.70
CA ILE A 622 -0.23 -14.38 26.81
C ILE A 622 0.42 -14.28 25.43
N LEU A 623 0.29 -15.31 24.59
CA LEU A 623 0.85 -15.31 23.24
C LEU A 623 0.33 -14.12 22.43
N LYS A 624 -0.99 -13.87 22.47
CA LYS A 624 -1.60 -12.74 21.76
C LYS A 624 -1.02 -11.39 22.21
N TYR A 625 -0.76 -11.24 23.51
CA TYR A 625 -0.16 -10.03 24.06
C TYR A 625 1.33 -9.88 23.70
N LEU A 626 2.14 -10.92 23.91
CA LEU A 626 3.61 -10.88 23.79
C LEU A 626 4.14 -10.98 22.36
N LYS A 627 3.48 -11.69 21.44
CA LYS A 627 3.99 -11.91 20.07
C LYS A 627 4.32 -10.58 19.37
N ASP A 628 5.49 -10.45 18.77
CA ASP A 628 5.98 -9.22 18.10
C ASP A 628 6.19 -8.00 19.03
N LEU A 629 6.12 -8.15 20.35
CA LEU A 629 6.50 -7.10 21.30
C LEU A 629 8.03 -7.01 21.40
N ARG A 630 8.60 -5.79 21.40
CA ARG A 630 10.02 -5.59 21.68
C ARG A 630 10.26 -5.52 23.18
N VAL A 631 11.20 -6.32 23.65
CA VAL A 631 11.58 -6.44 25.06
C VAL A 631 13.08 -6.31 25.20
N TYR A 632 13.55 -6.00 26.41
CA TYR A 632 14.96 -5.95 26.76
C TYR A 632 15.24 -6.85 27.96
N HIS A 633 16.49 -7.31 28.09
CA HIS A 633 16.92 -8.09 29.24
C HIS A 633 17.22 -7.19 30.45
N LEU A 634 16.67 -7.50 31.63
CA LEU A 634 16.76 -6.63 32.82
C LEU A 634 18.20 -6.37 33.29
N LYS A 635 19.08 -7.39 33.26
CA LYS A 635 20.51 -7.20 33.58
C LYS A 635 21.33 -6.56 32.45
N HIS A 636 20.79 -6.56 31.22
CA HIS A 636 21.49 -6.07 30.02
C HIS A 636 20.53 -5.27 29.14
N PRO A 637 20.13 -4.04 29.53
CA PRO A 637 19.09 -3.29 28.84
C PRO A 637 19.38 -2.96 27.38
N ASP A 638 20.66 -2.96 26.99
CA ASP A 638 21.11 -2.78 25.60
C ASP A 638 20.84 -4.01 24.70
N ASN A 639 20.53 -5.17 25.30
CA ASN A 639 20.16 -6.38 24.58
C ASN A 639 18.63 -6.45 24.44
N ASP A 640 18.12 -5.73 23.44
CA ASP A 640 16.71 -5.73 23.07
C ASP A 640 16.42 -6.66 21.87
N PHE A 641 15.21 -7.21 21.82
CA PHE A 641 14.78 -8.09 20.73
C PHE A 641 13.26 -8.14 20.64
N VAL A 642 12.78 -8.63 19.49
CA VAL A 642 11.34 -8.80 19.22
C VAL A 642 10.97 -10.26 19.49
N ILE A 643 9.93 -10.47 20.30
CA ILE A 643 9.42 -11.80 20.63
C ILE A 643 8.83 -12.47 19.37
N SER A 644 9.29 -13.68 19.03
CA SER A 644 8.72 -14.45 17.92
C SER A 644 7.47 -15.22 18.34
N THR A 645 7.54 -15.91 19.49
CA THR A 645 6.43 -16.71 20.07
C THR A 645 6.70 -16.98 21.55
N ILE A 646 5.84 -17.78 22.19
CA ILE A 646 6.10 -18.41 23.49
C ILE A 646 6.15 -19.94 23.34
N SER A 647 6.81 -20.63 24.26
CA SER A 647 6.87 -22.10 24.28
C SER A 647 5.50 -22.73 24.56
N ARG A 648 5.30 -23.97 24.11
CA ARG A 648 4.12 -24.76 24.47
C ARG A 648 4.31 -25.44 25.82
N GLU A 649 5.51 -25.93 26.05
CA GLU A 649 5.96 -26.58 27.28
C GLU A 649 6.35 -25.52 28.32
N PRO A 650 6.19 -25.83 29.63
CA PRO A 650 6.71 -24.99 30.70
C PRO A 650 8.23 -24.86 30.66
N LEU A 651 8.76 -23.75 31.19
CA LEU A 651 10.20 -23.47 31.26
C LEU A 651 11.01 -24.59 31.95
N SER A 652 10.41 -25.28 32.93
CA SER A 652 11.00 -26.43 33.64
C SER A 652 11.27 -27.65 32.77
N GLU A 653 10.57 -27.79 31.64
CA GLU A 653 10.71 -28.91 30.70
C GLU A 653 11.61 -28.56 29.50
N LEU A 654 12.02 -27.30 29.36
CA LEU A 654 12.79 -26.82 28.21
C LEU A 654 14.29 -27.09 28.37
N THR A 655 14.89 -27.55 27.27
CA THR A 655 16.33 -27.79 27.14
C THR A 655 16.84 -27.20 25.83
N PHE A 656 18.12 -26.84 25.78
CA PHE A 656 18.79 -26.37 24.57
C PHE A 656 20.21 -26.94 24.48
N GLU A 657 20.78 -26.88 23.28
CA GLU A 657 22.15 -27.36 23.02
C GLU A 657 23.16 -26.22 23.21
N MET A 658 24.20 -26.50 23.99
CA MET A 658 25.34 -25.60 24.22
C MET A 658 26.64 -26.37 23.95
N GLY A 659 27.13 -26.27 22.71
CA GLY A 659 28.22 -27.11 22.22
C GLY A 659 27.75 -28.56 22.06
N SER A 660 28.43 -29.51 22.70
CA SER A 660 28.05 -30.93 22.71
C SER A 660 27.15 -31.34 23.88
N ARG A 661 26.71 -30.38 24.71
CA ARG A 661 25.93 -30.65 25.93
C ARG A 661 24.50 -30.12 25.80
N ARG A 662 23.54 -30.94 26.22
CA ARG A 662 22.14 -30.55 26.38
C ARG A 662 21.93 -30.03 27.80
N VAL A 663 21.46 -28.80 27.94
CA VAL A 663 21.33 -28.11 29.24
C VAL A 663 19.88 -27.66 29.43
N SER A 664 19.35 -27.78 30.66
CA SER A 664 18.06 -27.21 31.04
C SER A 664 18.12 -25.69 31.07
N VAL A 665 17.07 -25.02 30.58
CA VAL A 665 16.97 -23.55 30.63
C VAL A 665 17.03 -23.06 32.08
N LEU A 666 16.43 -23.79 33.02
CA LEU A 666 16.47 -23.46 34.45
C LEU A 666 17.88 -23.56 35.03
N ASP A 667 18.59 -24.66 34.75
CA ASP A 667 19.94 -24.89 35.28
C ASP A 667 20.92 -23.85 34.74
N TYR A 668 20.80 -23.49 33.46
CA TYR A 668 21.59 -22.41 32.85
C TYR A 668 21.40 -21.08 33.60
N HIS A 669 20.16 -20.66 33.87
CA HIS A 669 19.90 -19.41 34.58
C HIS A 669 20.35 -19.47 36.05
N LYS A 670 20.18 -20.63 36.71
CA LYS A 670 20.65 -20.86 38.07
C LYS A 670 22.17 -20.74 38.17
N GLN A 671 22.91 -21.33 37.23
CA GLN A 671 24.37 -21.23 37.15
C GLN A 671 24.85 -19.78 36.89
N ASN A 672 24.04 -18.97 36.19
CA ASN A 672 24.30 -17.55 35.95
C ASN A 672 23.73 -16.63 37.06
N GLY A 673 23.43 -17.17 38.25
CA GLY A 673 22.99 -16.41 39.41
C GLY A 673 21.62 -15.76 39.24
N VAL A 674 20.71 -16.39 38.50
CA VAL A 674 19.31 -15.96 38.35
C VAL A 674 18.41 -17.04 38.94
N ARG A 675 17.66 -16.70 39.99
CA ARG A 675 16.64 -17.58 40.58
C ARG A 675 15.30 -17.32 39.89
N ILE A 676 14.80 -18.34 39.21
CA ILE A 676 13.50 -18.32 38.52
C ILE A 676 12.38 -18.67 39.50
N LEU A 677 11.35 -17.82 39.59
CA LEU A 677 10.19 -17.95 40.49
C LEU A 677 8.98 -18.60 39.80
N TYR A 678 8.90 -18.56 38.47
CA TYR A 678 7.78 -19.08 37.66
C TYR A 678 8.26 -20.19 36.70
N PRO A 679 8.80 -21.32 37.19
CA PRO A 679 9.32 -22.40 36.35
C PRO A 679 8.24 -23.10 35.51
N ASN A 680 6.96 -22.99 35.91
CA ASN A 680 5.84 -23.64 35.23
C ASN A 680 5.13 -22.72 34.21
N TRP A 681 5.67 -21.52 33.98
CA TRP A 681 5.24 -20.62 32.92
C TRP A 681 5.98 -20.93 31.61
N PRO A 682 5.42 -20.53 30.45
CA PRO A 682 6.10 -20.66 29.17
C PRO A 682 7.31 -19.71 29.09
N ALA A 683 8.30 -20.09 28.29
CA ALA A 683 9.40 -19.22 27.91
C ALA A 683 9.00 -18.29 26.75
N VAL A 684 9.54 -17.09 26.75
CA VAL A 684 9.61 -16.26 25.54
C VAL A 684 10.60 -16.88 24.58
N VAL A 685 10.21 -17.00 23.31
CA VAL A 685 11.03 -17.63 22.27
C VAL A 685 11.38 -16.60 21.19
N VAL A 686 12.67 -16.49 20.91
CA VAL A 686 13.20 -15.77 19.75
C VAL A 686 13.68 -16.80 18.74
N GLN A 687 13.08 -16.80 17.56
CA GLN A 687 13.50 -17.68 16.47
C GLN A 687 14.70 -17.07 15.74
N GLU A 688 15.84 -17.75 15.78
CA GLU A 688 17.07 -17.36 15.10
C GLU A 688 17.47 -18.42 14.05
N PRO A 689 18.33 -18.08 13.07
CA PRO A 689 18.77 -19.03 12.05
C PRO A 689 19.45 -20.30 12.61
N ARG A 690 19.99 -20.22 13.83
CA ARG A 690 20.67 -21.34 14.52
C ARG A 690 19.76 -22.12 15.47
N GLY A 691 18.47 -21.78 15.52
CA GLY A 691 17.49 -22.39 16.41
C GLY A 691 16.83 -21.39 17.38
N PRO A 692 15.87 -21.86 18.19
CA PRO A 692 15.15 -21.02 19.14
C PRO A 692 16.01 -20.67 20.36
N SER A 693 16.02 -19.40 20.74
CA SER A 693 16.53 -18.93 22.03
C SER A 693 15.38 -18.76 23.02
N TYR A 694 15.54 -19.31 24.23
CA TYR A 694 14.52 -19.33 25.28
C TYR A 694 14.85 -18.35 26.41
N PHE A 695 13.91 -17.48 26.75
CA PHE A 695 14.05 -16.49 27.81
C PHE A 695 12.91 -16.64 28.84
N PRO A 696 13.22 -16.78 30.15
CA PRO A 696 12.22 -16.64 31.19
C PRO A 696 11.54 -15.27 31.12
N ILE A 697 10.22 -15.21 31.31
CA ILE A 697 9.47 -13.92 31.31
C ILE A 697 10.01 -12.97 32.39
N GLU A 698 10.50 -13.52 33.52
CA GLU A 698 11.05 -12.81 34.68
C GLU A 698 12.27 -11.95 34.40
N VAL A 699 13.04 -12.27 33.37
CA VAL A 699 14.28 -11.55 33.08
C VAL A 699 14.09 -10.45 32.05
N LEU A 700 12.83 -10.14 31.69
CA LEU A 700 12.49 -9.25 30.58
C LEU A 700 11.69 -8.02 31.04
N GLY A 701 11.98 -6.89 30.41
CA GLY A 701 11.20 -5.65 30.49
C GLY A 701 10.67 -5.23 29.12
N VAL A 702 9.62 -4.41 29.07
CA VAL A 702 9.03 -3.90 27.83
C VAL A 702 9.77 -2.64 27.37
N CYS A 703 10.21 -2.59 26.11
CA CYS A 703 10.82 -1.37 25.57
C CYS A 703 9.80 -0.22 25.50
N ARG A 704 10.25 0.99 25.82
CA ARG A 704 9.39 2.17 25.96
C ARG A 704 8.65 2.55 24.68
N GLY A 705 7.43 3.05 24.82
CA GLY A 705 6.72 3.79 23.77
C GLY A 705 6.14 2.94 22.64
N GLN A 706 5.79 1.68 22.89
CA GLN A 706 5.20 0.79 21.88
C GLN A 706 3.66 0.88 21.89
N ARG A 707 3.04 1.23 20.75
CA ARG A 707 1.57 1.24 20.60
C ARG A 707 1.03 -0.18 20.50
N VAL A 708 -0.18 -0.41 21.04
CA VAL A 708 -0.89 -1.69 20.97
C VAL A 708 -1.66 -1.79 19.64
N PRO A 709 -1.32 -2.73 18.74
CA PRO A 709 -2.07 -2.95 17.50
C PRO A 709 -3.52 -3.33 17.75
N ILE A 710 -4.41 -3.00 16.81
CA ILE A 710 -5.85 -3.30 16.91
C ILE A 710 -6.09 -4.81 17.02
N SER A 711 -5.35 -5.66 16.28
CA SER A 711 -5.45 -7.13 16.38
C SER A 711 -5.21 -7.72 17.77
N LYS A 712 -4.45 -7.01 18.61
CA LYS A 712 -4.19 -7.44 19.99
C LYS A 712 -5.27 -7.03 20.97
N GLN A 713 -6.30 -6.31 20.52
CA GLN A 713 -7.40 -5.84 21.35
C GLN A 713 -8.64 -6.71 21.15
N THR A 714 -9.40 -6.94 22.22
CA THR A 714 -10.73 -7.55 22.16
C THR A 714 -11.78 -6.49 21.82
N PRO A 715 -12.94 -6.86 21.27
CA PRO A 715 -14.04 -5.90 21.03
C PRO A 715 -14.42 -5.10 22.27
N GLN A 716 -14.39 -5.72 23.45
CA GLN A 716 -14.68 -5.08 24.74
C GLN A 716 -13.62 -4.02 25.10
N GLN A 717 -12.34 -4.31 24.88
CA GLN A 717 -11.23 -3.37 25.11
C GLN A 717 -11.28 -2.20 24.13
N MET A 718 -11.59 -2.48 22.85
CA MET A 718 -11.78 -1.45 21.84
C MET A 718 -12.95 -0.54 22.22
N ALA A 719 -14.08 -1.11 22.64
CA ALA A 719 -15.25 -0.33 23.06
C ALA A 719 -14.94 0.56 24.28
N ALA A 720 -14.23 0.03 25.28
CA ALA A 720 -13.75 0.81 26.43
C ALA A 720 -12.84 1.97 25.97
N THR A 721 -11.87 1.69 25.10
CA THR A 721 -10.96 2.71 24.54
C THR A 721 -11.73 3.77 23.75
N ILE A 722 -12.70 3.37 22.91
CA ILE A 722 -13.57 4.28 22.14
C ILE A 722 -14.36 5.18 23.08
N ASN A 723 -14.91 4.63 24.16
CA ASN A 723 -15.66 5.39 25.14
C ASN A 723 -14.79 6.44 25.85
N GLU A 724 -13.56 6.07 26.20
CA GLU A 724 -12.57 6.96 26.80
C GLU A 724 -12.07 8.05 25.82
N CYS A 725 -12.01 7.74 24.53
CA CYS A 725 -11.58 8.69 23.49
C CYS A 725 -12.71 9.62 23.00
N ALA A 726 -13.97 9.28 23.26
CA ALA A 726 -15.12 10.03 22.78
C ALA A 726 -15.30 11.35 23.54
N CYS A 727 -14.74 12.44 23.00
CA CYS A 727 -14.82 13.77 23.60
C CYS A 727 -15.88 14.67 22.92
N ARG A 728 -16.64 15.41 23.74
CA ARG A 728 -17.58 16.43 23.29
C ARG A 728 -16.84 17.57 22.55
N PRO A 729 -17.50 18.32 21.64
CA PRO A 729 -16.85 19.33 20.81
C PRO A 729 -16.04 20.37 21.58
N HIS A 730 -16.61 20.98 22.62
CA HIS A 730 -15.92 21.96 23.46
C HIS A 730 -14.71 21.40 24.21
N VAL A 731 -14.75 20.13 24.64
CA VAL A 731 -13.60 19.47 25.29
C VAL A 731 -12.50 19.25 24.26
N ARG A 732 -12.85 18.72 23.08
CA ARG A 732 -11.88 18.49 22.00
C ARG A 732 -11.24 19.79 21.53
N TYR A 733 -12.04 20.85 21.38
CA TYR A 733 -11.57 22.18 21.00
C TYR A 733 -10.57 22.72 22.03
N ARG A 734 -10.87 22.59 23.33
CA ARG A 734 -9.93 22.95 24.40
C ARG A 734 -8.65 22.11 24.36
N GLU A 735 -8.76 20.80 24.19
CA GLU A 735 -7.58 19.91 24.04
C GLU A 735 -6.72 20.35 22.84
N ILE A 736 -7.31 20.77 21.71
CA ILE A 736 -6.58 21.25 20.54
C ILE A 736 -5.80 22.53 20.86
N LEU A 737 -6.40 23.50 21.56
CA LEU A 737 -5.72 24.73 21.96
C LEU A 737 -4.60 24.46 22.97
N GLN A 738 -4.85 23.61 23.96
CA GLN A 738 -3.83 23.18 24.93
C GLN A 738 -2.66 22.46 24.25
N ASN A 739 -2.93 21.67 23.21
CA ASN A 739 -1.89 21.02 22.42
C ASN A 739 -1.05 22.02 21.62
N LEU A 740 -1.64 23.11 21.13
CA LEU A 740 -0.91 24.19 20.46
C LEU A 740 0.05 24.90 21.43
N GLU A 741 -0.42 25.17 22.65
CA GLU A 741 0.39 25.72 23.75
C GLU A 741 1.50 24.75 24.18
N GLY A 742 1.17 23.47 24.37
CA GLY A 742 2.11 22.43 24.80
C GLY A 742 3.23 22.14 23.80
N LEU A 743 3.03 22.46 22.52
CA LEU A 743 4.07 22.43 21.48
C LEU A 743 4.87 23.74 21.38
N ASN A 744 4.62 24.72 22.26
CA ASN A 744 5.19 26.06 22.21
C ASN A 744 5.00 26.73 20.85
N LEU A 745 3.82 26.59 20.24
CA LEU A 745 3.52 27.17 18.93
C LEU A 745 2.73 28.49 19.02
N VAL A 746 2.17 28.82 20.18
CA VAL A 746 1.46 30.09 20.39
C VAL A 746 2.42 31.27 20.51
N PRO A 747 2.03 32.49 20.08
CA PRO A 747 2.91 33.67 20.16
C PRO A 747 3.38 34.06 21.56
N SER A 748 2.64 33.66 22.60
CA SER A 748 3.04 33.87 24.01
C SER A 748 4.15 32.94 24.48
N CYS A 749 4.42 31.85 23.76
CA CYS A 749 5.49 30.91 24.08
C CYS A 749 6.78 31.30 23.36
N ARG A 750 7.93 31.14 24.05
CA ARG A 750 9.24 31.36 23.45
C ARG A 750 9.66 30.15 22.62
N ASN A 751 9.49 30.22 21.29
CA ASN A 751 10.00 29.22 20.36
C ASN A 751 11.13 29.82 19.51
N ALA A 752 12.38 29.45 19.86
CA ALA A 752 13.57 29.99 19.21
C ALA A 752 13.65 29.61 17.72
N TYR A 753 13.18 28.42 17.34
CA TYR A 753 13.22 27.94 15.96
C TYR A 753 12.23 28.70 15.08
N LEU A 754 10.96 28.85 15.51
CA LEU A 754 9.98 29.65 14.78
C LEU A 754 10.47 31.09 14.55
N SER A 755 11.01 31.70 15.61
CA SER A 755 11.58 33.05 15.56
C SER A 755 12.75 33.15 14.58
N ALA A 756 13.67 32.18 14.61
CA ALA A 756 14.84 32.14 13.74
C ALA A 756 14.47 31.96 12.27
N PHE A 757 13.39 31.24 11.94
CA PHE A 757 12.88 31.10 10.58
C PHE A 757 11.86 32.17 10.18
N GLY A 758 11.56 33.14 11.06
CA GLY A 758 10.61 34.22 10.75
C GLY A 758 9.18 33.74 10.57
N VAL A 759 8.80 32.62 11.20
CA VAL A 759 7.47 32.00 11.15
C VAL A 759 6.77 32.19 12.48
N THR A 760 5.47 32.48 12.45
CA THR A 760 4.60 32.53 13.63
C THR A 760 3.31 31.78 13.33
N VAL A 761 2.73 31.14 14.34
CA VAL A 761 1.43 30.46 14.22
C VAL A 761 0.39 31.35 14.88
N ASP A 762 -0.70 31.63 14.19
CA ASP A 762 -1.84 32.32 14.79
C ASP A 762 -2.48 31.40 15.84
N ALA A 763 -2.61 31.88 17.08
CA ALA A 763 -3.25 31.12 18.16
C ALA A 763 -4.77 31.01 17.95
N THR A 764 -5.36 31.89 17.13
CA THR A 764 -6.78 31.86 16.82
C THR A 764 -7.02 30.94 15.62
N PRO A 765 -7.87 29.91 15.75
CA PRO A 765 -8.19 29.05 14.62
C PRO A 765 -8.95 29.81 13.53
N MET A 766 -8.77 29.39 12.28
CA MET A 766 -9.41 29.99 11.12
C MET A 766 -10.93 29.83 11.17
N LYS A 767 -11.63 30.95 10.98
CA LYS A 767 -13.08 31.03 10.80
C LYS A 767 -13.46 30.65 9.37
N VAL A 768 -14.56 29.94 9.24
CA VAL A 768 -15.06 29.36 7.99
C VAL A 768 -16.55 29.63 7.89
N THR A 769 -17.00 30.09 6.73
CA THR A 769 -18.44 30.19 6.45
C THR A 769 -18.91 28.91 5.78
N GLY A 770 -19.88 28.25 6.37
CA GLY A 770 -20.62 27.16 5.74
C GLY A 770 -22.05 27.55 5.44
N HIS A 771 -22.82 26.62 4.84
CA HIS A 771 -24.25 26.76 4.60
C HIS A 771 -24.98 25.46 4.90
N ARG A 772 -26.29 25.54 5.10
CA ARG A 772 -27.14 24.35 5.28
C ARG A 772 -27.95 24.06 4.04
N ARG A 773 -27.88 22.82 3.58
CA ARG A 773 -28.70 22.28 2.49
C ARG A 773 -30.09 21.88 2.99
N ALA A 774 -31.08 21.92 2.10
CA ALA A 774 -32.37 21.30 2.35
C ALA A 774 -32.26 19.77 2.40
N ALA A 775 -33.01 19.13 3.30
CA ALA A 775 -33.09 17.67 3.35
C ALA A 775 -33.83 17.14 2.11
N PRO A 776 -33.44 15.99 1.55
CA PRO A 776 -34.27 15.29 0.58
C PRO A 776 -35.57 14.80 1.25
N ARG A 777 -36.60 14.55 0.44
CA ARG A 777 -37.88 14.01 0.94
C ARG A 777 -37.81 12.49 0.95
N ILE A 778 -38.22 11.86 2.05
CA ILE A 778 -38.35 10.40 2.14
C ILE A 778 -39.79 10.02 1.78
N MET A 779 -39.94 9.13 0.81
CA MET A 779 -41.22 8.65 0.30
C MET A 779 -41.51 7.26 0.89
N TYR A 780 -42.72 7.09 1.44
CA TYR A 780 -43.23 5.80 1.91
C TYR A 780 -44.62 5.55 1.30
N GLY A 781 -44.90 4.30 0.91
CA GLY A 781 -46.13 3.97 0.17
C GLY A 781 -46.26 4.73 -1.16
N TYR A 782 -47.23 4.37 -2.00
CA TYR A 782 -47.31 4.90 -3.36
C TYR A 782 -47.66 6.40 -3.46
N ASN A 783 -47.97 7.15 -2.39
CA ASN A 783 -48.41 8.55 -2.55
C ASN A 783 -48.43 9.53 -1.35
N ASN A 784 -47.80 9.31 -0.18
CA ASN A 784 -47.81 10.36 0.88
C ASN A 784 -46.46 10.56 1.58
N ALA A 785 -45.98 11.81 1.61
CA ALA A 785 -44.82 12.23 2.39
C ALA A 785 -45.23 12.44 3.86
N THR A 786 -45.03 11.44 4.73
CA THR A 786 -45.31 11.56 6.17
C THR A 786 -44.25 10.91 7.06
N GLN A 787 -44.26 11.32 8.34
CA GLN A 787 -43.28 10.98 9.36
C GLN A 787 -43.41 9.50 9.83
N CYS A 788 -42.59 8.65 9.19
CA CYS A 788 -41.93 7.40 9.58
C CYS A 788 -42.56 6.26 10.44
N ASN A 789 -43.56 6.44 11.29
CA ASN A 789 -43.80 5.39 12.31
C ASN A 789 -44.79 4.27 11.92
N ASP A 790 -45.78 4.50 11.04
CA ASP A 790 -46.79 3.48 10.69
C ASP A 790 -47.03 3.31 9.18
N VAL A 791 -45.99 3.51 8.36
CA VAL A 791 -46.10 3.40 6.90
C VAL A 791 -45.57 2.06 6.37
N LYS A 792 -46.25 1.52 5.35
CA LYS A 792 -45.82 0.31 4.62
C LYS A 792 -44.58 0.59 3.78
N TYR A 793 -43.76 -0.43 3.59
CA TYR A 793 -42.61 -0.35 2.69
C TYR A 793 -43.03 -0.14 1.23
N ILE A 794 -42.19 0.54 0.44
CA ILE A 794 -42.44 0.73 -1.00
C ILE A 794 -42.46 -0.61 -1.73
N HIS A 795 -41.45 -1.46 -1.48
CA HIS A 795 -41.37 -2.81 -2.03
C HIS A 795 -41.24 -3.82 -0.88
N PRO A 796 -42.37 -4.33 -0.36
CA PRO A 796 -42.34 -5.32 0.70
C PRO A 796 -41.93 -6.70 0.17
N ALA A 797 -41.03 -7.36 0.88
CA ALA A 797 -40.52 -8.68 0.54
C ALA A 797 -41.58 -9.79 0.72
N LYS A 798 -41.43 -10.86 -0.06
CA LYS A 798 -42.22 -12.10 0.04
C LYS A 798 -41.31 -13.23 0.50
N ILE A 799 -41.58 -13.75 1.70
CA ILE A 799 -40.77 -14.77 2.39
C ILE A 799 -41.68 -15.97 2.71
N PRO A 800 -41.94 -16.87 1.75
CA PRO A 800 -42.91 -17.95 1.91
C PRO A 800 -42.48 -18.99 2.96
N LYS A 801 -41.18 -19.22 3.13
CA LYS A 801 -40.62 -20.10 4.16
C LYS A 801 -39.43 -19.42 4.83
N TRP A 802 -39.40 -19.45 6.15
CA TRP A 802 -38.25 -19.01 6.93
C TRP A 802 -38.06 -19.84 8.20
N TYR A 803 -36.83 -19.83 8.71
CA TYR A 803 -36.39 -20.62 9.85
C TYR A 803 -35.88 -19.70 10.96
N MET A 804 -36.24 -19.99 12.20
CA MET A 804 -35.64 -19.39 13.39
C MET A 804 -34.77 -20.44 14.07
N VAL A 805 -33.46 -20.30 13.94
CA VAL A 805 -32.48 -21.19 14.58
C VAL A 805 -31.85 -20.49 15.76
N TYR A 806 -31.72 -21.17 16.90
CA TYR A 806 -31.11 -20.58 18.09
C TYR A 806 -30.23 -21.54 18.89
N ASP A 807 -29.22 -20.97 19.56
CA ASP A 807 -28.29 -21.68 20.43
C ASP A 807 -28.12 -20.98 21.78
N GLY A 808 -28.29 -21.72 22.87
CA GLY A 808 -28.13 -21.20 24.24
C GLY A 808 -29.13 -20.11 24.66
N ILE A 809 -30.30 -20.00 24.01
CA ILE A 809 -31.36 -19.04 24.36
C ILE A 809 -32.61 -19.81 24.83
N ASP A 810 -33.37 -19.25 25.77
CA ASP A 810 -34.64 -19.81 26.21
C ASP A 810 -35.67 -19.88 25.05
N GLY A 811 -36.25 -21.05 24.83
CA GLY A 811 -37.19 -21.29 23.75
C GLY A 811 -38.51 -20.54 23.89
N GLY A 812 -38.93 -20.22 25.12
CA GLY A 812 -40.11 -19.39 25.39
C GLY A 812 -39.91 -17.95 24.90
N ALA A 813 -38.78 -17.35 25.28
CA ALA A 813 -38.37 -16.02 24.83
C ALA A 813 -38.26 -15.95 23.30
N VAL A 814 -37.69 -16.97 22.64
CA VAL A 814 -37.59 -17.05 21.18
C VAL A 814 -38.98 -17.08 20.52
N ARG A 815 -39.92 -17.89 21.02
CA ARG A 815 -41.29 -17.94 20.47
C ARG A 815 -42.01 -16.59 20.58
N GLN A 816 -41.87 -15.91 21.71
CA GLN A 816 -42.45 -14.57 21.90
C GLN A 816 -41.83 -13.56 20.93
N PHE A 817 -40.51 -13.57 20.80
CA PHE A 817 -39.78 -12.72 19.85
C PHE A 817 -40.23 -12.95 18.40
N VAL A 818 -40.33 -14.21 17.98
CA VAL A 818 -40.76 -14.59 16.63
C VAL A 818 -42.17 -14.08 16.33
N LYS A 819 -43.08 -14.12 17.30
CA LYS A 819 -44.43 -13.55 17.17
C LYS A 819 -44.36 -12.03 16.96
N ILE A 820 -43.65 -11.32 17.83
CA ILE A 820 -43.47 -9.86 17.75
C ILE A 820 -42.88 -9.45 16.40
N LEU A 821 -41.84 -10.16 15.95
CA LEU A 821 -41.17 -9.90 14.68
C LEU A 821 -42.08 -10.19 13.48
N SER A 822 -42.82 -11.31 13.49
CA SER A 822 -43.76 -11.66 12.43
C SER A 822 -44.86 -10.61 12.26
N ASP A 823 -45.42 -10.15 13.38
CA ASP A 823 -46.45 -9.12 13.38
C ASP A 823 -45.90 -7.78 12.87
N ALA A 824 -44.66 -7.43 13.26
CA ALA A 824 -43.98 -6.24 12.76
C ALA A 824 -43.72 -6.29 11.25
N MET A 825 -43.25 -7.43 10.72
CA MET A 825 -43.05 -7.63 9.28
C MET A 825 -44.36 -7.47 8.50
N LYS A 826 -45.45 -8.07 8.99
CA LYS A 826 -46.79 -7.95 8.37
C LYS A 826 -47.32 -6.52 8.41
N ARG A 827 -47.15 -5.79 9.52
CA ARG A 827 -47.55 -4.37 9.63
C ARG A 827 -46.85 -3.50 8.58
N LYS A 828 -45.58 -3.79 8.27
CA LYS A 828 -44.82 -3.09 7.22
C LYS A 828 -45.15 -3.55 5.80
N GLY A 829 -46.06 -4.51 5.62
CA GLY A 829 -46.56 -4.99 4.33
C GLY A 829 -45.87 -6.23 3.78
N MET A 830 -44.90 -6.82 4.50
CA MET A 830 -44.20 -8.03 4.06
C MET A 830 -45.13 -9.24 4.11
N THR A 831 -44.99 -10.15 3.14
CA THR A 831 -45.70 -11.44 3.14
C THR A 831 -44.77 -12.50 3.72
N VAL A 832 -45.05 -12.99 4.93
CA VAL A 832 -44.20 -13.98 5.62
C VAL A 832 -44.99 -15.24 5.97
N GLY A 833 -44.43 -16.40 5.67
CA GLY A 833 -44.98 -17.70 6.08
C GLY A 833 -44.77 -17.99 7.57
N THR A 834 -45.30 -19.11 8.04
CA THR A 834 -45.10 -19.57 9.42
C THR A 834 -43.63 -19.99 9.62
N PRO A 835 -42.93 -19.44 10.63
CA PRO A 835 -41.55 -19.81 10.93
C PRO A 835 -41.43 -21.24 11.43
N ASP A 836 -40.33 -21.87 11.05
CA ASP A 836 -39.91 -23.16 11.59
C ASP A 836 -38.79 -22.92 12.63
N CYS A 837 -39.10 -23.15 13.91
CA CYS A 837 -38.19 -22.89 15.01
C CYS A 837 -37.39 -24.15 15.37
N GLN A 838 -36.06 -24.04 15.36
CA GLN A 838 -35.15 -25.16 15.62
C GLN A 838 -34.06 -24.74 16.62
N GLN A 839 -33.76 -25.59 17.60
CA GLN A 839 -32.64 -25.39 18.51
C GLN A 839 -31.44 -26.17 17.99
N LEU A 840 -30.41 -25.47 17.49
CA LEU A 840 -29.23 -26.08 16.87
C LEU A 840 -27.99 -25.33 17.30
N SER A 841 -26.91 -26.06 17.56
CA SER A 841 -25.60 -25.46 17.81
C SER A 841 -24.99 -24.89 16.52
N VAL A 842 -24.04 -23.96 16.67
CA VAL A 842 -23.29 -23.37 15.53
C VAL A 842 -22.65 -24.44 14.64
N ALA A 843 -22.18 -25.55 15.22
CA ALA A 843 -21.53 -26.64 14.49
C ALA A 843 -22.49 -27.40 13.55
N GLN A 844 -23.79 -27.39 13.87
CA GLN A 844 -24.82 -28.09 13.08
C GLN A 844 -25.36 -27.25 11.92
N LEU A 845 -25.06 -25.95 11.89
CA LEU A 845 -25.58 -25.02 10.87
C LEU A 845 -25.18 -25.41 9.44
N ASP A 846 -23.96 -25.91 9.22
CA ASP A 846 -23.48 -26.28 7.88
C ASP A 846 -24.36 -27.36 7.25
N SER A 847 -24.63 -28.44 8.00
CA SER A 847 -25.46 -29.55 7.54
C SER A 847 -26.92 -29.11 7.33
N PHE A 848 -27.45 -28.34 8.29
CA PHE A 848 -28.83 -27.83 8.22
C PHE A 848 -29.08 -26.95 7.00
N MET A 849 -28.20 -25.97 6.75
CA MET A 849 -28.28 -25.10 5.57
C MET A 849 -28.07 -25.88 4.27
N GLY A 850 -27.25 -26.93 4.27
CA GLY A 850 -27.11 -27.85 3.14
C GLY A 850 -28.42 -28.55 2.76
N GLY A 851 -29.20 -28.99 3.76
CA GLY A 851 -30.53 -29.59 3.54
C GLY A 851 -31.54 -28.61 2.92
N ILE A 852 -31.54 -27.36 3.40
CA ILE A 852 -32.34 -26.27 2.82
C ILE A 852 -31.94 -26.03 1.35
N SER A 853 -30.63 -25.90 1.09
CA SER A 853 -30.09 -25.66 -0.26
C SER A 853 -30.47 -26.77 -1.23
N LYS A 854 -30.36 -28.04 -0.81
CA LYS A 854 -30.78 -29.20 -1.60
C LYS A 854 -32.27 -29.12 -1.97
N SER A 855 -33.12 -28.79 -0.99
CA SER A 855 -34.57 -28.67 -1.20
C SER A 855 -34.94 -27.54 -2.18
N MET A 856 -34.19 -26.43 -2.16
CA MET A 856 -34.36 -25.34 -3.12
C MET A 856 -33.92 -25.75 -4.54
N LYS A 857 -32.79 -26.45 -4.67
CA LYS A 857 -32.29 -26.95 -5.98
C LYS A 857 -33.22 -27.97 -6.60
N GLU A 858 -33.84 -28.83 -5.79
CA GLU A 858 -34.87 -29.80 -6.20
C GLU A 858 -36.23 -29.13 -6.49
N LYS A 859 -36.32 -27.79 -6.44
CA LYS A 859 -37.53 -26.99 -6.64
C LYS A 859 -38.70 -27.36 -5.70
N LYS A 860 -38.43 -28.08 -4.59
CA LYS A 860 -39.43 -28.37 -3.54
C LYS A 860 -39.85 -27.12 -2.78
N MET A 861 -39.00 -26.08 -2.81
CA MET A 861 -39.24 -24.80 -2.17
C MET A 861 -38.63 -23.66 -3.01
N PRO A 862 -39.37 -22.58 -3.30
CA PRO A 862 -38.88 -21.51 -4.19
C PRO A 862 -37.78 -20.65 -3.56
N SER A 863 -37.85 -20.37 -2.26
CA SER A 863 -36.90 -19.53 -1.52
C SER A 863 -36.96 -19.79 -0.02
N ALA A 864 -35.84 -19.61 0.69
CA ALA A 864 -35.78 -19.68 2.15
C ALA A 864 -34.93 -18.57 2.77
N PHE A 865 -35.32 -18.18 3.99
CA PHE A 865 -34.59 -17.23 4.84
C PHE A 865 -34.31 -17.85 6.22
N LEU A 866 -33.11 -17.66 6.75
CA LEU A 866 -32.70 -18.22 8.06
C LEU A 866 -32.31 -17.10 9.03
N LEU A 867 -33.00 -17.01 10.15
CA LEU A 867 -32.66 -16.13 11.27
C LEU A 867 -31.94 -16.97 12.33
N PHE A 868 -30.68 -16.66 12.62
CA PHE A 868 -29.87 -17.34 13.63
C PHE A 868 -29.64 -16.43 14.84
N ALA A 869 -29.83 -16.95 16.06
CA ALA A 869 -29.55 -16.22 17.28
C ALA A 869 -28.75 -17.03 18.31
N ASP A 870 -27.67 -16.45 18.85
CA ASP A 870 -26.84 -17.15 19.83
C ASP A 870 -26.20 -16.24 20.88
N ARG A 871 -25.47 -16.85 21.81
CA ARG A 871 -24.64 -16.16 22.82
C ARG A 871 -23.18 -15.96 22.38
N SER A 872 -22.72 -16.62 21.33
CA SER A 872 -21.30 -16.65 20.95
C SER A 872 -20.87 -15.38 20.23
N ASP A 873 -19.65 -14.91 20.51
CA ASP A 873 -19.04 -13.79 19.78
C ASP A 873 -18.44 -14.17 18.43
N ASP A 874 -18.14 -15.45 18.22
CA ASP A 874 -17.37 -15.93 17.06
C ASP A 874 -18.22 -16.59 15.97
N SER A 875 -19.53 -16.74 16.16
CA SER A 875 -20.44 -17.45 15.24
C SER A 875 -20.83 -16.66 13.99
N HIS A 876 -20.74 -15.33 14.03
CA HIS A 876 -21.20 -14.46 12.94
C HIS A 876 -20.50 -14.76 11.61
N SER A 877 -19.16 -14.80 11.63
CA SER A 877 -18.35 -15.03 10.43
C SER A 877 -18.57 -16.43 9.85
N LEU A 878 -18.81 -17.44 10.70
CA LEU A 878 -19.15 -18.80 10.25
C LEU A 878 -20.51 -18.85 9.54
N LEU A 879 -21.54 -18.22 10.12
CA LEU A 879 -22.87 -18.14 9.50
C LEU A 879 -22.78 -17.48 8.11
N LYS A 880 -22.00 -16.40 7.97
CA LYS A 880 -21.84 -15.69 6.71
C LYS A 880 -21.03 -16.45 5.66
N MET A 881 -20.06 -17.25 6.08
CA MET A 881 -19.41 -18.20 5.19
C MET A 881 -20.40 -19.28 4.70
N TYR A 882 -21.25 -19.82 5.59
CA TYR A 882 -22.26 -20.82 5.21
C TYR A 882 -23.37 -20.24 4.32
N GLU A 883 -23.77 -18.98 4.50
CA GLU A 883 -24.66 -18.24 3.59
C GLU A 883 -24.11 -18.26 2.15
N ALA A 884 -22.84 -17.90 1.99
CA ALA A 884 -22.18 -17.89 0.68
C ALA A 884 -22.01 -19.29 0.06
N LYS A 885 -21.75 -20.30 0.90
CA LYS A 885 -21.59 -21.71 0.51
C LYS A 885 -22.90 -22.33 0.04
N HIS A 886 -23.97 -22.18 0.83
CA HIS A 886 -25.25 -22.86 0.60
C HIS A 886 -26.26 -22.04 -0.19
N GLN A 887 -25.97 -20.75 -0.41
CA GLN A 887 -26.86 -19.80 -1.09
C GLN A 887 -28.22 -19.64 -0.38
N VAL A 888 -28.22 -19.65 0.95
CA VAL A 888 -29.40 -19.43 1.79
C VAL A 888 -29.22 -18.10 2.52
N LEU A 889 -30.15 -17.16 2.34
CA LEU A 889 -30.08 -15.84 2.98
C LEU A 889 -30.16 -15.96 4.51
N THR A 890 -29.27 -15.27 5.24
CA THR A 890 -29.23 -15.33 6.71
C THR A 890 -29.29 -13.98 7.41
N GLN A 891 -29.83 -13.95 8.62
CA GLN A 891 -29.68 -12.84 9.56
C GLN A 891 -29.16 -13.37 10.90
N HIS A 892 -28.14 -12.73 11.46
CA HIS A 892 -27.60 -13.08 12.78
C HIS A 892 -28.11 -12.10 13.84
N LEU A 893 -28.44 -12.60 15.04
CA LEU A 893 -28.79 -11.80 16.21
C LEU A 893 -28.04 -12.30 17.45
N LYS A 894 -27.66 -11.39 18.34
CA LYS A 894 -27.19 -11.77 19.67
C LYS A 894 -28.37 -12.12 20.56
N ALA A 895 -28.15 -13.00 21.53
CA ALA A 895 -29.13 -13.33 22.56
C ALA A 895 -29.68 -12.07 23.26
N GLN A 896 -28.81 -11.11 23.57
CA GLN A 896 -29.24 -9.83 24.15
C GLN A 896 -30.16 -9.04 23.23
N THR A 897 -29.95 -9.09 21.91
CA THR A 897 -30.84 -8.41 20.94
C THR A 897 -32.23 -9.04 20.92
N VAL A 898 -32.33 -10.36 21.06
CA VAL A 898 -33.62 -11.07 21.18
C VAL A 898 -34.35 -10.61 22.44
N LEU A 899 -33.66 -10.56 23.59
CA LEU A 899 -34.23 -10.07 24.85
C LEU A 899 -34.65 -8.60 24.77
N ASP A 900 -33.83 -7.76 24.14
CA ASP A 900 -34.13 -6.35 23.91
C ASP A 900 -35.39 -6.14 23.07
N CYS A 901 -35.74 -7.07 22.18
CA CYS A 901 -36.97 -7.00 21.39
C CYS A 901 -38.23 -7.35 22.21
N LEU A 902 -38.08 -8.01 23.36
CA LEU A 902 -39.18 -8.30 24.27
C LEU A 902 -39.50 -7.11 25.19
N GLU A 903 -38.56 -6.17 25.34
CA GLU A 903 -38.71 -4.98 26.15
C GLU A 903 -39.60 -3.94 25.44
N PRO A 904 -40.80 -3.60 25.96
CA PRO A 904 -41.73 -2.68 25.30
C PRO A 904 -41.16 -1.28 25.02
N ARG A 905 -40.15 -0.84 25.77
CA ARG A 905 -39.47 0.46 25.57
C ARG A 905 -38.49 0.47 24.39
N LYS A 906 -38.08 -0.69 23.87
CA LYS A 906 -37.06 -0.84 22.81
C LYS A 906 -37.64 -1.18 21.43
N LYS A 907 -38.81 -0.61 21.07
CA LYS A 907 -39.51 -0.89 19.79
C LYS A 907 -38.65 -0.69 18.54
N LEU A 908 -37.74 0.29 18.57
CA LEU A 908 -36.83 0.58 17.43
C LEU A 908 -35.92 -0.61 17.07
N THR A 909 -35.59 -1.47 18.03
CA THR A 909 -34.75 -2.66 17.77
C THR A 909 -35.46 -3.61 16.81
N VAL A 910 -36.76 -3.88 17.03
CA VAL A 910 -37.58 -4.73 16.17
C VAL A 910 -37.70 -4.12 14.77
N GLU A 911 -37.94 -2.81 14.68
CA GLU A 911 -38.05 -2.11 13.40
C GLU A 911 -36.76 -2.19 12.57
N ASN A 912 -35.61 -1.96 13.20
CA ASN A 912 -34.31 -2.07 12.53
C ASN A 912 -34.05 -3.51 12.02
N ILE A 913 -34.51 -4.54 12.75
CA ILE A 913 -34.44 -5.93 12.29
C ILE A 913 -35.38 -6.13 11.09
N CYS A 914 -36.61 -5.64 11.13
CA CYS A 914 -37.54 -5.72 10.00
C CYS A 914 -37.00 -5.03 8.74
N ASN A 915 -36.42 -3.83 8.89
CA ASN A 915 -35.82 -3.07 7.79
C ASN A 915 -34.74 -3.89 7.08
N LYS A 916 -33.89 -4.56 7.86
CA LYS A 916 -32.83 -5.47 7.41
C LYS A 916 -33.38 -6.69 6.69
N ILE A 917 -34.34 -7.40 7.29
CA ILE A 917 -34.95 -8.59 6.67
C ILE A 917 -35.60 -8.23 5.32
N ASN A 918 -36.30 -7.10 5.23
CA ASN A 918 -36.91 -6.66 3.97
C ASN A 918 -35.85 -6.43 2.89
N CYS A 919 -34.77 -5.70 3.22
CA CYS A 919 -33.68 -5.42 2.28
C CYS A 919 -32.93 -6.69 1.81
N LYS A 920 -32.75 -7.69 2.69
CA LYS A 920 -32.12 -8.98 2.32
C LYS A 920 -32.97 -9.78 1.35
N ASN A 921 -34.28 -9.75 1.55
CA ASN A 921 -35.23 -10.49 0.76
C ASN A 921 -35.73 -9.64 -0.42
N PHE A 922 -34.82 -8.89 -1.04
CA PHE A 922 -35.00 -8.12 -2.28
C PHE A 922 -36.03 -6.98 -2.21
N GLY A 923 -36.46 -6.58 -1.00
CA GLY A 923 -37.37 -5.46 -0.77
C GLY A 923 -36.69 -4.09 -0.72
N LEU A 924 -37.50 -3.04 -0.65
CA LEU A 924 -37.10 -1.64 -0.46
C LEU A 924 -38.00 -0.98 0.57
N ASN A 925 -37.41 -0.33 1.57
CA ASN A 925 -38.16 0.24 2.67
C ASN A 925 -38.79 1.58 2.28
N TYR A 926 -37.99 2.46 1.67
CA TYR A 926 -38.40 3.79 1.24
C TYR A 926 -37.57 4.27 0.05
N ALA A 927 -38.02 5.34 -0.60
CA ALA A 927 -37.30 5.99 -1.70
C ALA A 927 -36.93 7.42 -1.29
N VAL A 928 -35.82 7.93 -1.82
CA VAL A 928 -35.35 9.29 -1.53
C VAL A 928 -35.61 10.18 -2.75
N GLN A 929 -36.44 11.21 -2.57
CA GLN A 929 -36.61 12.24 -3.59
C GLN A 929 -35.62 13.38 -3.31
N PRO A 930 -34.66 13.64 -4.22
CA PRO A 930 -33.66 14.69 -4.03
C PRO A 930 -34.29 16.09 -4.09
N GLY A 931 -33.58 17.07 -3.53
CA GLY A 931 -33.95 18.49 -3.65
C GLY A 931 -33.87 19.01 -5.10
N ASP A 932 -34.37 20.22 -5.33
CA ASP A 932 -34.54 20.79 -6.68
C ASP A 932 -33.25 20.77 -7.53
N HIS A 933 -32.09 21.05 -6.92
CA HIS A 933 -30.78 21.03 -7.58
C HIS A 933 -30.31 19.65 -8.05
N ALA A 934 -30.88 18.54 -7.57
CA ALA A 934 -30.47 17.19 -7.96
C ALA A 934 -31.55 16.39 -8.71
N LYS A 935 -32.68 17.03 -9.09
CA LYS A 935 -33.78 16.39 -9.85
C LYS A 935 -33.32 15.78 -11.18
N ASN A 936 -32.32 16.38 -11.83
CA ASN A 936 -31.81 15.90 -13.11
C ASN A 936 -31.12 14.54 -13.02
N LEU A 937 -30.57 14.20 -11.84
CA LEU A 937 -29.84 12.96 -11.53
C LEU A 937 -30.59 12.08 -10.53
N TYR A 938 -31.90 12.29 -10.39
CA TYR A 938 -32.72 11.45 -9.54
C TYR A 938 -32.60 9.99 -9.97
N LEU A 939 -32.17 9.13 -9.05
CA LEU A 939 -32.03 7.69 -9.30
C LEU A 939 -33.31 7.11 -9.89
N GLY A 940 -34.49 7.56 -9.45
CA GLY A 940 -35.79 7.10 -9.96
C GLY A 940 -36.02 7.25 -11.46
N LYS A 941 -35.21 8.03 -12.20
CA LYS A 941 -35.23 8.04 -13.68
C LYS A 941 -34.72 6.75 -14.32
N GLY A 942 -33.94 5.96 -13.57
CA GLY A 942 -33.47 4.65 -14.00
C GLY A 942 -32.36 4.66 -15.05
N ASP A 943 -31.72 5.80 -15.31
CA ASP A 943 -30.65 5.97 -16.31
C ASP A 943 -29.28 6.35 -15.70
N VAL A 944 -29.21 6.49 -14.38
CA VAL A 944 -27.98 6.78 -13.62
C VAL A 944 -27.53 5.50 -12.91
N MET A 945 -26.27 5.13 -13.11
CA MET A 945 -25.59 4.10 -12.31
C MET A 945 -24.61 4.76 -11.35
N VAL A 946 -24.76 4.50 -10.06
CA VAL A 946 -23.85 4.97 -9.02
C VAL A 946 -23.06 3.77 -8.51
N VAL A 947 -21.73 3.88 -8.53
CA VAL A 947 -20.80 2.83 -8.13
C VAL A 947 -20.01 3.29 -6.92
N GLY A 948 -19.96 2.44 -5.89
CA GLY A 948 -19.10 2.53 -4.73
C GLY A 948 -18.10 1.39 -4.72
N TYR A 949 -16.86 1.67 -4.34
CA TYR A 949 -15.92 0.61 -3.98
C TYR A 949 -14.95 1.08 -2.88
N ASP A 950 -14.46 0.12 -2.10
CA ASP A 950 -13.51 0.32 -1.01
C ASP A 950 -12.52 -0.86 -0.94
N VAL A 951 -11.31 -0.60 -0.46
CA VAL A 951 -10.25 -1.61 -0.35
C VAL A 951 -9.85 -1.76 1.12
N SER A 952 -10.06 -2.96 1.65
CA SER A 952 -9.61 -3.36 2.98
C SER A 952 -8.32 -4.17 2.87
N HIS A 953 -7.22 -3.62 3.37
CA HIS A 953 -5.92 -4.32 3.38
C HIS A 953 -5.74 -5.21 4.60
N ALA A 954 -5.08 -6.34 4.39
CA ALA A 954 -4.59 -7.19 5.46
C ALA A 954 -3.59 -6.46 6.38
N GLU A 955 -3.52 -6.89 7.63
CA GLU A 955 -2.57 -6.35 8.60
C GLU A 955 -1.11 -6.43 8.11
N PRO A 956 -0.22 -5.51 8.55
CA PRO A 956 1.21 -5.59 8.28
C PRO A 956 1.80 -6.94 8.68
N GLN A 957 2.68 -7.47 7.84
CA GLN A 957 3.18 -8.83 8.02
C GLN A 957 4.10 -8.83 9.22
N PRO A 958 3.98 -9.81 10.14
CA PRO A 958 4.87 -9.92 11.27
C PRO A 958 6.34 -9.86 10.81
N PRO A 959 7.22 -9.10 11.50
CA PRO A 959 8.62 -8.99 11.12
C PRO A 959 9.36 -10.33 11.05
N HIS A 960 8.97 -11.33 11.86
CA HIS A 960 9.58 -12.65 11.82
C HIS A 960 9.24 -13.43 10.55
N GLU A 961 7.99 -13.36 10.07
CA GLU A 961 7.58 -13.99 8.80
C GLU A 961 8.32 -13.37 7.61
N ARG A 962 8.46 -12.03 7.61
CA ARG A 962 9.26 -11.32 6.60
C ARG A 962 10.73 -11.75 6.62
N ARG A 963 11.32 -11.93 7.81
CA ARG A 963 12.71 -12.41 7.95
C ARG A 963 12.88 -13.85 7.45
N LEU A 964 11.85 -14.67 7.59
CA LEU A 964 11.83 -16.06 7.15
C LEU A 964 11.38 -16.23 5.69
N GLY A 965 11.09 -15.14 4.97
CA GLY A 965 10.63 -15.19 3.58
C GLY A 965 9.23 -15.83 3.42
N ILE A 966 8.44 -15.92 4.49
CA ILE A 966 7.09 -16.46 4.44
C ILE A 966 6.21 -15.49 3.64
N ALA A 967 5.45 -15.97 2.66
CA ALA A 967 4.53 -15.13 1.89
C ALA A 967 3.35 -14.66 2.77
N PRO A 968 2.82 -13.43 2.58
CA PRO A 968 1.67 -12.97 3.36
C PRO A 968 0.44 -13.85 3.09
N SER A 969 -0.23 -14.31 4.15
CA SER A 969 -1.31 -15.30 4.06
C SER A 969 -2.72 -14.69 3.99
N THR A 970 -2.89 -13.41 4.32
CA THR A 970 -4.21 -12.75 4.36
C THR A 970 -4.36 -11.81 3.15
N PRO A 971 -5.44 -11.93 2.35
CA PRO A 971 -5.60 -11.15 1.13
C PRO A 971 -6.03 -9.71 1.45
N SER A 972 -5.88 -8.80 0.47
CA SER A 972 -6.68 -7.57 0.49
C SER A 972 -8.08 -7.87 -0.06
N VAL A 973 -9.09 -7.21 0.45
CA VAL A 973 -10.48 -7.42 0.04
C VAL A 973 -11.01 -6.14 -0.55
N VAL A 974 -11.47 -6.20 -1.79
CA VAL A 974 -12.15 -5.08 -2.45
C VAL A 974 -13.64 -5.33 -2.36
N GLY A 975 -14.36 -4.41 -1.72
CA GLY A 975 -15.81 -4.41 -1.67
C GLY A 975 -16.37 -3.48 -2.74
N PHE A 976 -17.48 -3.90 -3.36
CA PHE A 976 -18.14 -3.17 -4.42
C PHE A 976 -19.62 -2.97 -4.08
N SER A 977 -20.18 -1.84 -4.47
CA SER A 977 -21.62 -1.60 -4.43
C SER A 977 -22.10 -0.76 -5.60
N PHE A 978 -23.32 -0.99 -6.06
CA PHE A 978 -23.95 -0.21 -7.12
C PHE A 978 -25.48 -0.37 -7.09
N ASN A 979 -26.20 0.59 -7.68
CA ASN A 979 -27.67 0.60 -7.71
C ASN A 979 -28.29 -0.27 -8.84
N GLY A 980 -27.74 -1.47 -9.03
CA GLY A 980 -28.09 -2.35 -10.15
C GLY A 980 -29.31 -3.27 -9.96
N ALA A 981 -29.98 -3.24 -8.81
CA ALA A 981 -31.18 -4.05 -8.57
C ALA A 981 -32.37 -3.59 -9.43
N GLN A 982 -33.54 -4.23 -9.30
CA GLN A 982 -34.73 -3.86 -10.08
C GLN A 982 -35.24 -2.44 -9.74
N HIS A 983 -35.08 -1.96 -8.51
CA HIS A 983 -35.47 -0.60 -8.12
C HIS A 983 -34.28 0.38 -8.17
N PRO A 984 -34.41 1.61 -8.70
CA PRO A 984 -33.29 2.55 -8.86
C PRO A 984 -32.53 2.93 -7.59
N ASP A 985 -33.22 2.94 -6.46
CA ASP A 985 -32.65 3.29 -5.15
C ASP A 985 -32.01 2.09 -4.42
N ALA A 986 -32.07 0.88 -5.00
CA ALA A 986 -31.60 -0.34 -4.35
C ALA A 986 -30.13 -0.63 -4.67
N PHE A 987 -29.25 -0.33 -3.72
CA PHE A 987 -27.83 -0.66 -3.75
C PHE A 987 -27.58 -2.13 -3.39
N ILE A 988 -26.88 -2.83 -4.28
CA ILE A 988 -26.42 -4.23 -4.14
C ILE A 988 -24.90 -4.26 -4.30
N GLY A 989 -24.26 -5.42 -4.16
CA GLY A 989 -22.81 -5.49 -4.29
C GLY A 989 -22.21 -6.87 -4.11
N ASP A 990 -20.88 -6.92 -4.05
CA ASP A 990 -20.09 -8.13 -3.87
C ASP A 990 -18.68 -7.76 -3.36
N TYR A 991 -17.83 -8.74 -3.10
CA TYR A 991 -16.41 -8.52 -2.81
C TYR A 991 -15.49 -9.44 -3.63
N GLU A 992 -14.20 -9.12 -3.62
CA GLU A 992 -13.17 -9.92 -4.26
C GLU A 992 -11.85 -9.87 -3.47
N PHE A 993 -11.16 -11.01 -3.42
CA PHE A 993 -9.84 -11.14 -2.83
C PHE A 993 -8.76 -10.80 -3.85
N CYS A 994 -7.88 -9.88 -3.46
CA CYS A 994 -6.69 -9.48 -4.19
C CYS A 994 -5.44 -9.98 -3.47
N GLU A 995 -4.30 -9.92 -4.16
CA GLU A 995 -3.01 -10.19 -3.53
C GLU A 995 -2.81 -9.28 -2.30
N PRO A 996 -2.17 -9.76 -1.23
CA PRO A 996 -1.98 -9.00 0.00
C PRO A 996 -1.32 -7.63 -0.26
N ARG A 997 -1.94 -6.56 0.26
CA ARG A 997 -1.49 -5.14 0.19
C ARG A 997 -1.37 -4.54 -1.20
N GLN A 998 -2.18 -5.01 -2.14
CA GLN A 998 -2.27 -4.38 -3.45
C GLN A 998 -3.25 -3.19 -3.42
N GLU A 999 -2.75 -1.96 -3.59
CA GLU A 999 -3.57 -0.72 -3.64
C GLU A 999 -4.22 -0.48 -5.02
N ARG A 1000 -3.66 -1.04 -6.10
CA ARG A 1000 -4.22 -0.96 -7.46
C ARG A 1000 -5.21 -2.11 -7.67
N VAL A 1001 -6.47 -1.76 -7.96
CA VAL A 1001 -7.55 -2.73 -8.14
C VAL A 1001 -7.62 -3.17 -9.60
N ASP A 1002 -6.80 -4.17 -9.97
CA ASP A 1002 -6.74 -4.72 -11.34
C ASP A 1002 -8.06 -5.39 -11.80
N ILE A 1003 -8.99 -5.59 -10.87
CA ILE A 1003 -10.31 -6.24 -11.08
C ILE A 1003 -11.45 -5.26 -11.41
N LEU A 1004 -11.21 -3.94 -11.38
CA LEU A 1004 -12.27 -2.93 -11.56
C LEU A 1004 -12.99 -3.08 -12.91
N GLU A 1005 -12.25 -3.32 -13.98
CA GLU A 1005 -12.82 -3.47 -15.32
C GLU A 1005 -13.77 -4.68 -15.39
N GLU A 1006 -13.31 -5.84 -14.92
CA GLU A 1006 -14.14 -7.06 -14.89
C GLU A 1006 -15.39 -6.87 -14.03
N ARG A 1007 -15.26 -6.16 -12.91
CA ARG A 1007 -16.36 -5.88 -12.00
C ARG A 1007 -17.37 -4.90 -12.57
N ILE A 1008 -16.93 -3.84 -13.24
CA ILE A 1008 -17.84 -2.90 -13.89
C ILE A 1008 -18.58 -3.57 -15.05
N LYS A 1009 -17.92 -4.44 -15.83
CA LYS A 1009 -18.62 -5.26 -16.84
C LYS A 1009 -19.73 -6.12 -16.23
N TRP A 1010 -19.45 -6.77 -15.09
CA TRP A 1010 -20.48 -7.50 -14.34
C TRP A 1010 -21.60 -6.58 -13.86
N MET A 1011 -21.29 -5.42 -13.26
CA MET A 1011 -22.30 -4.45 -12.81
C MET A 1011 -23.21 -4.00 -13.96
N LEU A 1012 -22.64 -3.68 -15.12
CA LEU A 1012 -23.39 -3.31 -16.32
C LEU A 1012 -24.30 -4.45 -16.79
N SER A 1013 -23.82 -5.70 -16.76
CA SER A 1013 -24.65 -6.86 -17.13
C SER A 1013 -25.83 -7.06 -16.17
N VAL A 1014 -25.61 -6.86 -14.86
CA VAL A 1014 -26.68 -6.94 -13.84
C VAL A 1014 -27.67 -5.79 -14.02
N TYR A 1015 -27.15 -4.58 -14.26
CA TYR A 1015 -27.95 -3.39 -14.53
C TYR A 1015 -28.84 -3.60 -15.75
N GLU A 1016 -28.29 -3.99 -16.90
CA GLU A 1016 -29.04 -4.24 -18.14
C GLU A 1016 -30.08 -5.35 -17.97
N LYS A 1017 -29.73 -6.46 -17.31
CA LYS A 1017 -30.66 -7.56 -17.00
C LYS A 1017 -31.90 -7.05 -16.24
N ASN A 1018 -31.70 -6.17 -15.27
CA ASN A 1018 -32.73 -5.66 -14.37
C ASN A 1018 -33.48 -4.42 -14.91
N ARG A 1019 -32.82 -3.59 -15.72
CA ARG A 1019 -33.31 -2.30 -16.24
C ARG A 1019 -33.74 -2.34 -17.70
N LYS A 1020 -33.38 -3.39 -18.43
CA LYS A 1020 -33.58 -3.55 -19.88
C LYS A 1020 -32.88 -2.47 -20.72
N SER A 1021 -31.94 -1.74 -20.15
CA SER A 1021 -31.14 -0.69 -20.79
C SER A 1021 -29.81 -0.51 -20.06
N LEU A 1022 -28.80 0.00 -20.76
CA LEU A 1022 -27.52 0.43 -20.17
C LEU A 1022 -27.65 1.85 -19.59
N PRO A 1023 -26.89 2.20 -18.54
CA PRO A 1023 -26.98 3.53 -17.96
C PRO A 1023 -26.50 4.62 -18.92
N ALA A 1024 -27.10 5.80 -18.93
CA ALA A 1024 -26.60 6.93 -19.72
C ALA A 1024 -25.47 7.67 -19.00
N ARG A 1025 -25.45 7.57 -17.66
CA ARG A 1025 -24.60 8.37 -16.76
C ARG A 1025 -24.04 7.48 -15.66
N ILE A 1026 -22.74 7.61 -15.39
CA ILE A 1026 -22.07 6.84 -14.33
C ILE A 1026 -21.45 7.79 -13.32
N VAL A 1027 -21.81 7.62 -12.04
CA VAL A 1027 -21.18 8.32 -10.93
C VAL A 1027 -20.38 7.32 -10.10
N ILE A 1028 -19.08 7.55 -9.96
CA ILE A 1028 -18.20 6.73 -9.14
C ILE A 1028 -17.87 7.52 -7.88
N VAL A 1029 -18.21 6.94 -6.73
CA VAL A 1029 -17.84 7.47 -5.41
C VAL A 1029 -16.94 6.44 -4.73
N ARG A 1030 -15.74 6.82 -4.30
CA ARG A 1030 -14.77 5.90 -3.68
C ARG A 1030 -14.22 6.42 -2.36
N ASP A 1031 -13.87 5.53 -1.43
CA ASP A 1031 -13.05 5.89 -0.28
C ASP A 1031 -11.55 5.83 -0.65
N GLY A 1032 -10.73 6.75 -0.13
CA GLY A 1032 -9.28 6.82 -0.38
C GLY A 1032 -8.82 7.33 -1.76
N VAL A 1033 -7.50 7.38 -1.98
CA VAL A 1033 -6.83 8.04 -3.14
C VAL A 1033 -5.92 7.05 -3.90
N SER A 1034 -6.23 6.78 -5.16
CA SER A 1034 -5.46 5.98 -6.13
C SER A 1034 -6.22 5.99 -7.47
N GLU A 1035 -5.66 6.54 -8.52
CA GLU A 1035 -6.40 6.76 -9.77
C GLU A 1035 -6.38 5.50 -10.64
N GLY A 1036 -7.53 5.14 -11.21
CA GLY A 1036 -7.67 4.00 -12.11
C GLY A 1036 -8.70 4.31 -13.19
N GLN A 1037 -8.33 4.08 -14.45
CA GLN A 1037 -9.13 4.40 -15.62
C GLN A 1037 -9.97 3.20 -16.05
N LEU A 1038 -11.16 3.47 -16.61
CA LEU A 1038 -11.97 2.50 -17.36
C LEU A 1038 -12.20 3.04 -18.76
N SER A 1039 -11.84 2.27 -19.78
CA SER A 1039 -12.31 2.50 -21.15
C SER A 1039 -13.10 1.27 -21.63
N MET A 1040 -14.25 1.50 -22.28
CA MET A 1040 -15.04 0.45 -22.91
C MET A 1040 -15.29 0.81 -24.37
N LYS A 1041 -15.08 -0.14 -25.29
CA LYS A 1041 -15.33 0.09 -26.72
C LYS A 1041 -16.84 0.07 -27.03
N GLY A 1042 -17.35 1.11 -27.69
CA GLY A 1042 -18.72 1.20 -28.22
C GLY A 1042 -19.78 1.81 -27.28
N TYR A 1043 -19.51 1.89 -25.98
CA TYR A 1043 -20.41 2.47 -24.98
C TYR A 1043 -19.71 3.65 -24.28
N LYS A 1044 -20.26 4.86 -24.42
CA LYS A 1044 -19.68 6.13 -23.93
C LYS A 1044 -20.63 6.84 -22.96
N PRO A 1045 -20.79 6.37 -21.72
CA PRO A 1045 -21.52 7.12 -20.70
C PRO A 1045 -20.73 8.35 -20.27
N LYS A 1046 -21.41 9.37 -19.76
CA LYS A 1046 -20.74 10.51 -19.10
C LYS A 1046 -20.40 10.16 -17.65
N PHE A 1047 -19.20 10.55 -17.20
CA PHE A 1047 -18.69 10.22 -15.87
C PHE A 1047 -18.64 11.40 -14.89
N LEU A 1048 -18.86 11.08 -13.62
CA LEU A 1048 -18.45 11.90 -12.47
C LEU A 1048 -17.65 11.01 -11.50
N LEU A 1049 -16.44 11.40 -11.15
CA LEU A 1049 -15.59 10.70 -10.18
C LEU A 1049 -15.35 11.59 -8.96
N VAL A 1050 -15.79 11.11 -7.80
CA VAL A 1050 -15.63 11.80 -6.51
C VAL A 1050 -15.01 10.88 -5.48
N THR A 1051 -13.97 11.34 -4.79
CA THR A 1051 -13.46 10.66 -3.60
C THR A 1051 -14.19 11.17 -2.37
N ALA A 1052 -14.70 10.28 -1.52
CA ALA A 1052 -15.36 10.62 -0.25
C ALA A 1052 -14.54 10.06 0.91
N THR A 1053 -13.69 10.88 1.53
CA THR A 1053 -12.77 10.47 2.59
C THR A 1053 -13.30 10.87 3.97
N LYS A 1054 -13.56 9.88 4.82
CA LYS A 1054 -13.87 10.10 6.25
C LYS A 1054 -12.61 10.16 7.13
N ARG A 1055 -11.48 9.60 6.67
CA ARG A 1055 -10.23 9.51 7.45
C ARG A 1055 -9.34 10.74 7.25
N HIS A 1056 -9.68 11.85 7.91
CA HIS A 1056 -8.83 13.05 7.99
C HIS A 1056 -8.81 13.66 9.40
N GLN A 1057 -7.92 14.64 9.59
CA GLN A 1057 -7.73 15.37 10.86
C GLN A 1057 -8.49 16.72 10.94
N LYS A 1058 -9.02 17.22 9.82
CA LYS A 1058 -9.83 18.45 9.76
C LYS A 1058 -11.11 18.31 10.64
N ARG A 1059 -11.46 19.34 11.40
CA ARG A 1059 -12.65 19.46 12.26
C ARG A 1059 -13.29 20.84 12.09
N PHE A 1060 -14.60 20.89 12.28
CA PHE A 1060 -15.41 22.09 12.21
C PHE A 1060 -16.30 22.15 13.44
N PHE A 1061 -16.42 23.32 14.03
CA PHE A 1061 -17.12 23.58 15.27
C PHE A 1061 -18.11 24.72 15.03
N ALA A 1062 -19.39 24.49 15.33
CA ALA A 1062 -20.41 25.54 15.30
C ALA A 1062 -20.27 26.45 16.51
N GLU A 1063 -20.32 27.75 16.28
CA GLU A 1063 -20.26 28.75 17.35
C GLU A 1063 -21.64 28.91 18.00
N THR A 1064 -21.67 28.92 19.32
CA THR A 1064 -22.87 29.05 20.14
C THR A 1064 -22.63 30.08 21.23
N GLN A 1065 -23.68 30.57 21.89
CA GLN A 1065 -23.54 31.48 23.03
C GLN A 1065 -22.71 30.89 24.18
N ASN A 1066 -22.64 29.56 24.29
CA ASN A 1066 -21.95 28.83 25.36
C ASN A 1066 -20.60 28.23 24.92
N GLY A 1067 -20.01 28.71 23.81
CA GLY A 1067 -18.76 28.20 23.25
C GLY A 1067 -18.98 27.46 21.93
N VAL A 1068 -18.43 26.25 21.81
CA VAL A 1068 -18.46 25.49 20.54
C VAL A 1068 -19.21 24.16 20.63
N ASP A 1069 -19.94 23.83 19.57
CA ASP A 1069 -20.67 22.57 19.43
C ASP A 1069 -20.47 21.93 18.04
N ASN A 1070 -21.09 20.77 17.80
CA ASN A 1070 -21.09 20.12 16.50
C ASN A 1070 -21.90 20.93 15.48
N PRO A 1071 -21.46 20.99 14.20
CA PRO A 1071 -22.30 21.48 13.13
C PRO A 1071 -23.64 20.73 13.08
N MET A 1072 -24.70 21.44 12.72
CA MET A 1072 -26.01 20.83 12.52
C MET A 1072 -25.97 19.89 11.30
N PRO A 1073 -26.84 18.85 11.24
CA PRO A 1073 -27.00 18.07 10.02
C PRO A 1073 -27.28 18.97 8.81
N LEU A 1074 -26.84 18.49 7.65
CA LEU A 1074 -26.93 19.14 6.33
C LEU A 1074 -25.99 20.34 6.15
N THR A 1075 -25.02 20.53 7.05
CA THR A 1075 -24.00 21.58 6.92
C THR A 1075 -22.97 21.21 5.87
N VAL A 1076 -22.59 22.17 5.03
CA VAL A 1076 -21.55 22.06 4.01
C VAL A 1076 -20.54 23.21 4.17
N VAL A 1077 -19.28 22.92 3.87
CA VAL A 1077 -18.17 23.88 3.76
C VAL A 1077 -17.48 23.64 2.43
N ASP A 1078 -17.53 24.60 1.52
CA ASP A 1078 -16.95 24.52 0.17
C ASP A 1078 -16.10 25.75 -0.20
N GLU A 1079 -15.88 26.65 0.77
CA GLU A 1079 -14.99 27.79 0.70
C GLU A 1079 -14.16 27.89 1.97
N THR A 1080 -12.94 28.42 1.88
CA THR A 1080 -11.98 28.53 3.00
C THR A 1080 -11.57 27.16 3.58
N VAL A 1081 -10.29 26.97 3.92
CA VAL A 1081 -9.68 25.71 4.40
C VAL A 1081 -9.86 24.47 3.48
N VAL A 1082 -10.33 24.69 2.26
CA VAL A 1082 -10.40 23.70 1.16
C VAL A 1082 -9.14 23.78 0.30
N ARG A 1083 -8.92 22.79 -0.56
CA ARG A 1083 -7.84 22.82 -1.56
C ARG A 1083 -7.97 24.01 -2.51
N ALA A 1084 -6.83 24.61 -2.84
CA ALA A 1084 -6.76 25.74 -3.76
C ALA A 1084 -6.76 25.32 -5.23
N ASP A 1085 -6.20 24.14 -5.53
CA ASP A 1085 -5.95 23.59 -6.85
C ASP A 1085 -7.11 22.72 -7.38
N LEU A 1086 -7.79 21.98 -6.50
CA LEU A 1086 -8.90 21.08 -6.85
C LEU A 1086 -10.21 21.46 -6.17
N THR A 1087 -11.33 21.02 -6.75
CA THR A 1087 -12.64 21.11 -6.10
C THR A 1087 -12.67 20.18 -4.88
N GLU A 1088 -12.55 20.75 -3.67
CA GLU A 1088 -12.69 20.06 -2.38
C GLU A 1088 -13.81 20.71 -1.56
N PHE A 1089 -14.67 19.91 -0.91
CA PHE A 1089 -15.66 20.41 0.06
C PHE A 1089 -15.90 19.40 1.18
N PHE A 1090 -16.46 19.85 2.31
CA PHE A 1090 -16.84 19.04 3.45
C PHE A 1090 -18.33 19.06 3.65
N MET A 1091 -18.93 17.91 3.94
CA MET A 1091 -20.37 17.81 4.11
C MET A 1091 -20.72 16.94 5.32
N GLN A 1092 -21.68 17.38 6.13
CA GLN A 1092 -22.19 16.61 7.26
C GLN A 1092 -23.67 16.29 7.07
N ALA A 1093 -23.99 15.15 6.46
CA ALA A 1093 -25.38 14.72 6.30
C ALA A 1093 -26.05 14.32 7.62
N HIS A 1094 -25.29 13.66 8.50
CA HIS A 1094 -25.78 12.99 9.71
C HIS A 1094 -25.76 13.88 10.97
N LYS A 1095 -26.52 13.46 11.99
CA LYS A 1095 -26.43 13.98 13.36
C LYS A 1095 -25.34 13.23 14.12
N ALA A 1096 -24.41 13.95 14.73
CA ALA A 1096 -23.43 13.35 15.63
C ALA A 1096 -24.12 12.93 16.94
N ILE A 1097 -24.17 11.62 17.21
CA ILE A 1097 -24.80 11.06 18.42
C ILE A 1097 -23.83 11.14 19.61
N LYS A 1098 -22.54 10.91 19.38
CA LYS A 1098 -21.50 10.85 20.41
C LYS A 1098 -20.22 11.50 19.90
N GLY A 1099 -19.59 12.28 20.78
CA GLY A 1099 -18.29 12.90 20.53
C GLY A 1099 -18.35 14.10 19.60
N THR A 1100 -17.23 14.40 18.96
CA THR A 1100 -17.08 15.48 17.98
C THR A 1100 -17.30 14.94 16.58
N ALA A 1101 -18.19 15.58 15.82
CA ALA A 1101 -18.53 15.24 14.46
C ALA A 1101 -17.31 15.34 13.55
N LYS A 1102 -17.28 14.47 12.54
CA LYS A 1102 -16.31 14.54 11.46
C LYS A 1102 -17.08 14.63 10.15
N MET A 1103 -16.97 15.77 9.49
CA MET A 1103 -17.57 16.02 8.18
C MET A 1103 -16.69 15.36 7.11
N PRO A 1104 -17.16 14.35 6.35
CA PRO A 1104 -16.33 13.77 5.29
C PRO A 1104 -15.91 14.80 4.24
N CYS A 1105 -14.72 14.58 3.70
CA CYS A 1105 -14.10 15.38 2.67
C CYS A 1105 -14.44 14.78 1.30
N TYR A 1106 -14.89 15.62 0.37
CA TYR A 1106 -15.23 15.24 -0.99
C TYR A 1106 -14.31 15.97 -1.96
N THR A 1107 -13.66 15.24 -2.85
CA THR A 1107 -12.81 15.82 -3.89
C THR A 1107 -13.31 15.36 -5.25
N VAL A 1108 -13.59 16.30 -6.15
CA VAL A 1108 -14.02 15.99 -7.52
C VAL A 1108 -12.79 15.85 -8.39
N LEU A 1109 -12.58 14.65 -8.93
CA LEU A 1109 -11.43 14.36 -9.79
C LEU A 1109 -11.80 14.48 -11.27
N TYR A 1110 -13.04 14.14 -11.62
CA TYR A 1110 -13.51 14.13 -13.00
C TYR A 1110 -15.00 14.48 -13.10
N ASN A 1111 -15.42 15.28 -14.08
CA ASN A 1111 -16.79 15.80 -14.18
C ASN A 1111 -17.25 16.05 -15.64
N GLU A 1112 -17.42 14.99 -16.43
CA GLU A 1112 -18.02 15.06 -17.78
C GLU A 1112 -19.52 15.36 -17.76
N LEU A 1113 -20.16 15.17 -16.60
CA LEU A 1113 -21.55 15.56 -16.39
C LEU A 1113 -21.73 17.08 -16.38
N GLN A 1114 -20.65 17.86 -16.31
CA GLN A 1114 -20.65 19.32 -16.20
C GLN A 1114 -21.49 19.83 -15.03
N MET A 1115 -21.53 19.06 -13.94
CA MET A 1115 -22.31 19.43 -12.76
C MET A 1115 -21.65 20.59 -12.04
N ASN A 1116 -22.46 21.55 -11.61
CA ASN A 1116 -21.98 22.62 -10.72
C ASN A 1116 -21.93 22.14 -9.26
N MET A 1117 -21.35 22.98 -8.39
CA MET A 1117 -21.16 22.67 -6.97
C MET A 1117 -22.50 22.40 -6.24
N ASP A 1118 -23.58 23.11 -6.58
CA ASP A 1118 -24.90 22.90 -6.01
C ASP A 1118 -25.47 21.51 -6.34
N GLU A 1119 -25.35 21.09 -7.61
CA GLU A 1119 -25.82 19.80 -8.08
C GLU A 1119 -25.05 18.64 -7.44
N ILE A 1120 -23.71 18.74 -7.35
CA ILE A 1120 -22.86 17.70 -6.75
C ILE A 1120 -23.17 17.54 -5.26
N GLN A 1121 -23.22 18.65 -4.52
CA GLN A 1121 -23.50 18.62 -3.09
C GLN A 1121 -24.90 18.05 -2.80
N SER A 1122 -25.93 18.49 -3.53
CA SER A 1122 -27.29 17.97 -3.36
C SER A 1122 -27.43 16.49 -3.74
N PHE A 1123 -26.73 16.04 -4.78
CA PHE A 1123 -26.74 14.65 -5.21
C PHE A 1123 -26.07 13.74 -4.16
N LEU A 1124 -24.84 14.06 -3.75
CA LEU A 1124 -24.12 13.26 -2.74
C LEU A 1124 -24.80 13.29 -1.38
N MET A 1125 -25.42 14.42 -1.00
CA MET A 1125 -26.25 14.50 0.21
C MET A 1125 -27.42 13.52 0.13
N SER A 1126 -28.10 13.44 -1.01
CA SER A 1126 -29.24 12.54 -1.19
C SER A 1126 -28.82 11.07 -1.05
N LEU A 1127 -27.65 10.69 -1.58
CA LEU A 1127 -27.09 9.34 -1.41
C LEU A 1127 -26.81 8.98 0.07
N CYS A 1128 -26.61 9.95 0.96
CA CYS A 1128 -26.49 9.68 2.40
C CYS A 1128 -27.83 9.35 3.08
N PHE A 1129 -28.95 9.64 2.42
CA PHE A 1129 -30.30 9.30 2.89
C PHE A 1129 -30.78 7.96 2.34
N GLU A 1130 -30.06 7.34 1.40
CA GLU A 1130 -30.43 6.06 0.80
C GLU A 1130 -30.17 4.84 1.71
N HIS A 1131 -29.74 5.07 2.95
CA HIS A 1131 -29.37 4.00 3.87
C HIS A 1131 -30.58 3.31 4.51
N GLN A 1132 -31.11 2.32 3.80
CA GLN A 1132 -32.43 1.71 4.04
C GLN A 1132 -32.66 1.06 5.42
N ILE A 1133 -31.61 0.75 6.19
CA ILE A 1133 -31.76 -0.04 7.43
C ILE A 1133 -32.06 0.80 8.68
N VAL A 1134 -31.77 2.10 8.66
CA VAL A 1134 -32.13 3.05 9.72
C VAL A 1134 -32.79 4.29 9.13
N ASN A 1135 -33.67 4.93 9.89
CA ASN A 1135 -34.43 6.10 9.44
C ASN A 1135 -33.66 7.40 9.71
N SER A 1136 -32.36 7.41 9.43
CA SER A 1136 -31.48 8.56 9.63
C SER A 1136 -30.35 8.56 8.60
N PRO A 1137 -29.94 9.74 8.09
CA PRO A 1137 -28.85 9.82 7.13
C PRO A 1137 -27.52 9.36 7.75
N ILE A 1138 -26.72 8.68 6.94
CA ILE A 1138 -25.37 8.24 7.28
C ILE A 1138 -24.32 9.30 6.93
N SER A 1139 -23.08 9.09 7.38
CA SER A 1139 -22.03 10.10 7.24
C SER A 1139 -21.46 10.23 5.83
N ILE A 1140 -21.38 9.11 5.09
CA ILE A 1140 -20.81 9.00 3.73
C ILE A 1140 -21.90 8.45 2.79
N PRO A 1141 -21.80 8.60 1.47
CA PRO A 1141 -22.82 8.11 0.55
C PRO A 1141 -23.02 6.59 0.67
N GLU A 1142 -24.27 6.13 0.57
CA GLU A 1142 -24.66 4.70 0.63
C GLU A 1142 -23.80 3.74 -0.21
N PRO A 1143 -23.45 4.02 -1.49
CA PRO A 1143 -22.60 3.13 -2.27
C PRO A 1143 -21.23 2.86 -1.63
N VAL A 1144 -20.60 3.88 -1.04
CA VAL A 1144 -19.30 3.72 -0.37
C VAL A 1144 -19.47 2.97 0.95
N TYR A 1145 -20.54 3.28 1.69
CA TYR A 1145 -20.84 2.60 2.95
C TYR A 1145 -21.09 1.10 2.75
N GLN A 1146 -21.85 0.72 1.71
CA GLN A 1146 -22.07 -0.69 1.35
C GLN A 1146 -20.78 -1.37 0.87
N ALA A 1147 -19.93 -0.66 0.11
CA ALA A 1147 -18.65 -1.20 -0.33
C ALA A 1147 -17.72 -1.55 0.84
N ASP A 1148 -17.56 -0.67 1.83
CA ASP A 1148 -16.79 -0.95 3.06
C ASP A 1148 -17.33 -2.20 3.80
N GLU A 1149 -18.66 -2.35 3.85
CA GLU A 1149 -19.31 -3.49 4.52
C GLU A 1149 -19.18 -4.80 3.72
N TRP A 1150 -19.14 -4.73 2.39
CA TRP A 1150 -18.75 -5.86 1.55
C TRP A 1150 -17.28 -6.26 1.73
N ALA A 1151 -16.38 -5.27 1.86
CA ALA A 1151 -14.97 -5.53 2.13
C ALA A 1151 -14.76 -6.20 3.50
N LYS A 1152 -15.44 -5.72 4.55
CA LYS A 1152 -15.47 -6.37 5.87
C LYS A 1152 -16.02 -7.79 5.81
N ARG A 1153 -17.14 -7.98 5.11
CA ARG A 1153 -17.75 -9.31 4.92
C ARG A 1153 -16.78 -10.30 4.26
N GLY A 1154 -16.08 -9.89 3.21
CA GLY A 1154 -15.09 -10.74 2.56
C GLY A 1154 -13.94 -11.09 3.51
N HIS A 1155 -13.48 -10.13 4.30
CA HIS A 1155 -12.42 -10.34 5.29
C HIS A 1155 -12.84 -11.32 6.40
N ASP A 1156 -14.07 -11.23 6.89
CA ASP A 1156 -14.61 -12.18 7.87
C ASP A 1156 -14.79 -13.58 7.28
N ASN A 1157 -15.29 -13.67 6.04
CA ASN A 1157 -15.52 -14.94 5.36
C ASN A 1157 -14.21 -15.69 5.10
N VAL A 1158 -13.14 -15.00 4.68
CA VAL A 1158 -11.85 -15.66 4.45
C VAL A 1158 -11.19 -16.14 5.74
N LEU A 1159 -11.31 -15.36 6.83
CA LEU A 1159 -10.81 -15.79 8.13
C LEU A 1159 -11.58 -16.99 8.67
N ALA A 1160 -12.91 -17.00 8.54
CA ALA A 1160 -13.74 -18.14 8.92
C ALA A 1160 -13.40 -19.38 8.08
N PHE A 1161 -13.18 -19.21 6.76
CA PHE A 1161 -12.77 -20.27 5.87
C PHE A 1161 -11.45 -20.92 6.31
N PHE A 1162 -10.43 -20.11 6.62
CA PHE A 1162 -9.16 -20.64 7.11
C PHE A 1162 -9.32 -21.40 8.43
N ARG A 1163 -10.05 -20.84 9.41
CA ARG A 1163 -10.33 -21.51 10.69
C ARG A 1163 -11.04 -22.86 10.51
N SER A 1164 -12.01 -22.94 9.62
CA SER A 1164 -12.77 -24.17 9.35
C SER A 1164 -11.96 -25.21 8.57
N MET A 1165 -11.03 -24.78 7.73
CA MET A 1165 -10.25 -25.67 6.86
C MET A 1165 -8.96 -26.17 7.50
N GLU A 1166 -8.37 -25.43 8.45
CA GLU A 1166 -7.18 -25.85 9.21
C GLU A 1166 -7.44 -27.12 10.05
N SER A 1167 -8.68 -27.32 10.50
CA SER A 1167 -9.06 -28.50 11.29
C SER A 1167 -9.32 -29.76 10.44
N LEU A 1168 -9.43 -29.61 9.11
CA LEU A 1168 -9.77 -30.71 8.21
C LEU A 1168 -8.52 -31.25 7.50
N LYS A 1169 -8.33 -32.56 7.55
CA LYS A 1169 -7.23 -33.29 6.91
C LYS A 1169 -7.75 -34.22 5.81
N ASN A 1170 -6.99 -34.35 4.73
CA ASN A 1170 -7.17 -35.41 3.76
C ASN A 1170 -6.90 -36.80 4.40
N PRO A 1171 -7.32 -37.92 3.78
CA PRO A 1171 -7.03 -39.27 4.28
C PRO A 1171 -5.53 -39.57 4.48
N ASP A 1172 -4.67 -38.87 3.76
CA ASP A 1172 -3.20 -38.94 3.88
C ASP A 1172 -2.62 -38.06 5.01
N GLY A 1173 -3.47 -37.42 5.81
CA GLY A 1173 -3.09 -36.55 6.92
C GLY A 1173 -2.71 -35.12 6.53
N THR A 1174 -2.68 -34.77 5.24
CA THR A 1174 -2.34 -33.42 4.78
C THR A 1174 -3.49 -32.42 4.98
N PRO A 1175 -3.23 -31.14 5.31
CA PRO A 1175 -4.29 -30.14 5.43
C PRO A 1175 -5.04 -29.95 4.11
N LEU A 1176 -6.38 -29.93 4.17
CA LEU A 1176 -7.25 -29.74 2.99
C LEU A 1176 -7.01 -28.40 2.28
N LEU A 1177 -6.42 -27.43 2.98
CA LEU A 1177 -6.01 -26.12 2.46
C LEU A 1177 -5.09 -26.18 1.24
N LYS A 1178 -4.25 -27.23 1.10
CA LYS A 1178 -3.36 -27.38 -0.06
C LYS A 1178 -4.11 -27.39 -1.40
N LYS A 1179 -5.38 -27.81 -1.44
CA LYS A 1179 -6.21 -27.83 -2.66
C LYS A 1179 -6.57 -26.44 -3.21
N PHE A 1180 -6.41 -25.40 -2.40
CA PHE A 1180 -6.69 -24.00 -2.75
C PHE A 1180 -5.42 -23.19 -2.98
N MET A 1181 -4.27 -23.87 -2.99
CA MET A 1181 -2.98 -23.26 -3.25
C MET A 1181 -2.56 -23.55 -4.70
N ILE A 1182 -1.91 -22.57 -5.30
CA ILE A 1182 -1.23 -22.66 -6.59
C ILE A 1182 0.27 -22.49 -6.36
N GLN A 1183 1.06 -23.13 -7.20
CA GLN A 1183 2.50 -23.02 -7.16
C GLN A 1183 2.92 -21.62 -7.61
N VAL A 1184 3.78 -20.97 -6.82
CA VAL A 1184 4.42 -19.70 -7.18
C VAL A 1184 5.73 -20.06 -7.87
N GLU A 1185 5.84 -19.75 -9.16
CA GLU A 1185 7.12 -19.87 -9.85
C GLU A 1185 8.07 -18.76 -9.36
N GLY A 1186 9.29 -19.14 -8.96
CA GLY A 1186 10.34 -18.20 -8.50
C GLY A 1186 10.77 -18.31 -7.03
N ALA A 1187 10.32 -19.31 -6.27
CA ALA A 1187 11.02 -19.66 -5.02
C ALA A 1187 12.35 -20.32 -5.38
N GLY A 1188 13.47 -19.85 -4.80
CA GLY A 1188 14.77 -20.51 -4.95
C GLY A 1188 14.73 -21.97 -4.51
N ASP A 1189 15.85 -22.69 -4.64
CA ASP A 1189 15.99 -24.17 -4.54
C ASP A 1189 15.51 -24.86 -3.22
N CYS A 1190 14.80 -24.18 -2.33
CA CYS A 1190 14.21 -24.72 -1.10
C CYS A 1190 12.67 -24.71 -1.17
N GLU A 1191 12.08 -25.81 -1.65
CA GLU A 1191 10.63 -26.09 -1.82
C GLU A 1191 9.82 -25.04 -2.64
N PRO A 1192 8.89 -25.49 -3.53
CA PRO A 1192 8.06 -24.57 -4.30
C PRO A 1192 7.19 -23.73 -3.36
N ALA A 1193 7.38 -22.41 -3.34
CA ALA A 1193 6.50 -21.53 -2.58
C ALA A 1193 5.08 -21.67 -3.12
N MET A 1194 4.13 -21.99 -2.25
CA MET A 1194 2.72 -22.15 -2.58
C MET A 1194 1.98 -20.90 -2.11
N GLN A 1195 1.11 -20.32 -2.93
CA GLN A 1195 0.22 -19.22 -2.54
C GLN A 1195 -1.24 -19.60 -2.74
N TYR A 1196 -2.16 -18.98 -2.01
CA TYR A 1196 -3.58 -19.21 -2.22
C TYR A 1196 -4.05 -18.65 -3.57
N ASP A 1197 -4.89 -19.40 -4.27
CA ASP A 1197 -5.61 -18.94 -5.46
C ASP A 1197 -6.79 -18.05 -5.02
N TRP A 1198 -6.50 -16.76 -4.82
CA TRP A 1198 -7.48 -15.77 -4.37
C TRP A 1198 -8.64 -15.60 -5.35
N ARG A 1199 -8.44 -15.82 -6.65
CA ARG A 1199 -9.53 -15.78 -7.64
C ARG A 1199 -10.48 -16.95 -7.47
N ARG A 1200 -9.97 -18.16 -7.27
CA ARG A 1200 -10.79 -19.35 -6.99
C ARG A 1200 -11.55 -19.22 -5.68
N ILE A 1201 -10.88 -18.75 -4.63
CA ILE A 1201 -11.50 -18.49 -3.33
C ILE A 1201 -12.59 -17.41 -3.45
N SER A 1202 -12.34 -16.35 -4.24
CA SER A 1202 -13.33 -15.31 -4.54
C SER A 1202 -14.56 -15.85 -5.26
N LYS A 1203 -14.39 -16.69 -6.29
CA LYS A 1203 -15.54 -17.31 -6.99
C LYS A 1203 -16.37 -18.21 -6.07
N MET A 1204 -15.70 -18.91 -5.15
CA MET A 1204 -16.39 -19.78 -4.19
C MET A 1204 -17.18 -18.98 -3.15
N MET A 1205 -16.60 -17.91 -2.60
CA MET A 1205 -17.19 -17.18 -1.48
C MET A 1205 -17.97 -15.93 -1.89
N GLY A 1206 -17.67 -15.31 -3.02
CA GLY A 1206 -18.39 -14.14 -3.56
C GLY A 1206 -19.80 -14.48 -4.03
N TYR A 1207 -20.58 -13.44 -4.32
CA TYR A 1207 -22.00 -13.53 -4.66
C TYR A 1207 -22.24 -13.42 -6.17
N ARG A 1208 -21.26 -12.93 -6.94
CA ARG A 1208 -21.29 -12.86 -8.40
C ARG A 1208 -21.67 -14.19 -9.05
N GLY A 1209 -22.67 -14.15 -9.93
CA GLY A 1209 -23.13 -15.32 -10.69
C GLY A 1209 -23.97 -16.30 -9.86
N LYS A 1210 -24.37 -15.95 -8.65
CA LYS A 1210 -25.27 -16.73 -7.78
C LYS A 1210 -26.65 -16.08 -7.69
N ASN A 1211 -27.65 -16.83 -7.22
CA ASN A 1211 -28.99 -16.29 -6.95
C ASN A 1211 -29.02 -15.21 -5.85
N LEU A 1212 -27.92 -15.04 -5.12
CA LEU A 1212 -27.77 -14.05 -4.07
C LEU A 1212 -27.14 -12.73 -4.55
N GLU A 1213 -26.81 -12.57 -5.83
CA GLU A 1213 -26.13 -11.37 -6.37
C GLU A 1213 -26.91 -10.06 -6.17
N SER A 1214 -28.22 -10.15 -5.91
CA SER A 1214 -29.09 -9.00 -5.61
C SER A 1214 -29.29 -8.75 -4.12
N THR A 1215 -28.56 -9.44 -3.24
CA THR A 1215 -28.60 -9.19 -1.79
C THR A 1215 -27.79 -7.96 -1.39
N ARG A 1216 -27.95 -7.52 -0.14
CA ARG A 1216 -27.25 -6.35 0.42
C ARG A 1216 -26.40 -6.76 1.62
N ALA A 1217 -25.17 -6.24 1.71
CA ALA A 1217 -24.24 -6.58 2.80
C ALA A 1217 -24.78 -6.21 4.18
N ASN A 1218 -25.34 -4.99 4.29
CA ASN A 1218 -25.81 -4.37 5.54
C ASN A 1218 -27.21 -4.76 5.97
N ALA A 1219 -27.92 -5.45 5.09
CA ALA A 1219 -29.20 -6.03 5.43
C ALA A 1219 -28.99 -7.25 6.32
#